data_AF-A0A517N6R7-F1
#
_entry.id   AF-A0A517N6R7-F1
#
_cell.length_a   1.000
_cell.length_b   1.000
_cell.length_c   1.000
_cell.angle_alpha   90.00
_cell.angle_beta   90.00
_cell.angle_gamma   90.00
#
_symmetry.space_group_name_H-M   'P 1'
#
loop_
_entity.id
_entity.type
_entity.pdbx_description
1 polymer ?
#
loop_
_entity_poly.entity_id
_entity_poly.type
_entity_poly.pdbx_seq_one_letter_code
_entity_poly.pdbx_strand_id
1 'polypeptide(L)'
;MTATALQFGADFDQRAAAAHRTNPPAVAVVPKRDPGRVHRIRVLGRGRNGIGTRGGLLAHLTIVVALRKFRNRPAAACGISELRAGFQGSDRESDRRWYSVCLGRRKTVGMNIVILHCHFRRGGVTQVVENHVRWLRQDSNIDRIVLVSAGRTDGLGPATRSAVETLSVAGFDYDGIDAETADVSVVDDVGVRADAMESRLRESLGRIGLSADDTVLHWHNHSLGKNTAAPAVVARLADHGYRQLLHIHDFAEDNRPDNYGRLIIASGANGPADLDRFLYPRGDKIHYAALTRADASVIAGLGIPTQQTHWLPNSVCLPESDLPSRDDALAKVTAAMKLPADARWSVYPVRGIRRKNVGEWLLLSRWLPPHHYSGLTLMPDTPIERSSYLRWKSLAADVAPRSVFDAGHHPEVSFAENLAAADLIVSTSVAEGFGMAFLEPWLAGREVIARRLPAAADDFQHTGVSLPKFYDQIAIPGATDWLRQCEQETAVAMQSAWSGVPAKFRPSIQPATESSLMSRESIDFARLTVPRQIEVLRRMVADAGYGREVQHHNQRLLEHLRTPANEDLVAANRDVIAARYSIQSVGQRLVDVYQSILNPAKQMRPAVQAEAVGPAGTADPTTNMNSSSAIDQISVLRPFYPCRTETEIDG
;
A
#
# COMPACT_ATOMS: atom_id res chain seq x y z
N MET A 1 -29.26 -40.68 24.11
CA MET A 1 -29.19 -41.24 25.48
C MET A 1 -28.05 -40.56 26.21
N THR A 2 -28.40 -39.95 27.34
CA THR A 2 -27.57 -39.49 28.47
C THR A 2 -26.33 -38.61 28.21
N ALA A 3 -26.54 -37.35 28.57
CA ALA A 3 -25.63 -36.23 28.79
C ALA A 3 -24.42 -36.52 29.68
N THR A 4 -23.34 -35.76 29.49
CA THR A 4 -22.69 -35.02 30.60
C THR A 4 -22.00 -33.77 30.03
N ALA A 5 -22.44 -32.61 30.50
CA ALA A 5 -21.80 -31.30 30.28
C ALA A 5 -20.69 -31.09 31.32
N LEU A 6 -19.58 -30.47 30.92
CA LEU A 6 -18.62 -29.90 31.87
C LEU A 6 -18.14 -28.54 31.34
N GLN A 7 -18.36 -27.56 32.20
CA GLN A 7 -18.12 -26.13 32.06
C GLN A 7 -17.05 -25.78 33.09
N PHE A 8 -15.90 -25.26 32.65
CA PHE A 8 -14.91 -24.53 33.44
C PHE A 8 -14.21 -23.61 32.43
N GLY A 9 -14.06 -22.30 32.62
CA GLY A 9 -13.85 -21.57 33.85
C GLY A 9 -12.49 -20.87 33.71
N ALA A 10 -12.52 -19.56 33.49
CA ALA A 10 -11.36 -18.69 33.39
C ALA A 10 -10.62 -18.60 34.72
N ASP A 11 -9.27 -18.69 34.71
CA ASP A 11 -8.35 -17.86 35.50
C ASP A 11 -6.88 -18.30 35.30
N PHE A 12 -5.97 -17.41 35.73
CA PHE A 12 -4.49 -17.42 35.73
C PHE A 12 -3.82 -16.65 34.56
N ASP A 13 -2.98 -15.63 34.76
CA ASP A 13 -2.21 -15.26 35.97
C ASP A 13 -1.80 -13.77 35.98
N GLN A 14 -2.19 -13.05 37.04
CA GLN A 14 -1.55 -11.83 37.53
C GLN A 14 -0.84 -12.20 38.83
N ARG A 15 0.50 -12.09 38.90
CA ARG A 15 1.26 -11.90 40.15
C ARG A 15 2.74 -11.65 39.89
N ALA A 16 3.17 -10.41 40.11
CA ALA A 16 4.51 -10.07 40.63
C ALA A 16 4.53 -8.60 41.10
N ALA A 17 3.99 -8.32 42.28
CA ALA A 17 4.24 -7.08 43.00
C ALA A 17 4.03 -7.28 44.51
N ALA A 18 5.12 -7.29 45.27
CA ALA A 18 5.29 -6.61 46.57
C ALA A 18 6.40 -7.27 47.41
N ALA A 19 7.47 -6.52 47.71
CA ALA A 19 8.02 -6.36 49.06
C ALA A 19 9.25 -5.43 49.04
N HIS A 20 9.09 -4.20 49.54
CA HIS A 20 9.84 -3.71 50.71
C HIS A 20 9.44 -2.27 51.04
N ARG A 21 8.87 -2.09 52.24
CA ARG A 21 8.72 -0.81 52.95
C ARG A 21 9.78 -0.75 54.04
N THR A 22 10.44 0.40 54.20
CA THR A 22 11.00 0.88 55.48
C THR A 22 10.79 2.39 55.58
N ASN A 23 10.48 2.83 56.79
CA ASN A 23 9.89 4.13 57.19
C ASN A 23 10.90 5.31 57.31
N PRO A 24 10.42 6.56 57.53
CA PRO A 24 11.14 7.83 57.36
C PRO A 24 11.61 8.49 58.67
N PRO A 25 12.20 9.71 58.59
CA PRO A 25 11.63 10.91 59.26
C PRO A 25 11.82 12.19 58.39
N ALA A 26 11.45 13.44 58.72
CA ALA A 26 10.34 14.11 59.41
C ALA A 26 10.56 15.66 59.24
N VAL A 27 9.55 16.39 58.74
CA VAL A 27 9.06 17.76 59.07
C VAL A 27 9.99 19.01 59.09
N ALA A 28 9.60 20.06 58.33
CA ALA A 28 9.51 21.49 58.74
C ALA A 28 8.76 22.33 57.64
N VAL A 29 7.47 22.66 57.77
CA VAL A 29 6.81 23.93 58.23
C VAL A 29 7.16 25.25 57.46
N VAL A 30 6.36 25.57 56.42
CA VAL A 30 5.50 26.78 56.12
C VAL A 30 5.94 28.17 56.71
N PRO A 31 5.88 29.36 56.01
CA PRO A 31 4.63 29.89 55.40
C PRO A 31 4.66 30.82 54.16
N LYS A 32 3.42 31.02 53.66
CA LYS A 32 2.87 31.91 52.61
C LYS A 32 3.29 33.40 52.68
N ARG A 33 3.24 34.11 51.53
CA ARG A 33 2.63 35.45 51.38
C ARG A 33 2.36 35.86 49.92
N ASP A 34 1.40 36.79 49.82
CA ASP A 34 0.54 37.23 48.69
C ASP A 34 1.14 38.46 47.92
N PRO A 35 0.42 39.23 47.05
CA PRO A 35 0.91 39.65 45.73
C PRO A 35 1.11 41.17 45.56
N GLY A 36 1.64 41.56 44.39
CA GLY A 36 1.43 42.88 43.79
C GLY A 36 2.52 43.94 43.98
N ARG A 37 3.08 44.45 42.87
CA ARG A 37 3.14 45.89 42.57
C ARG A 37 3.72 46.22 41.20
N VAL A 38 3.02 47.15 40.56
CA VAL A 38 3.35 47.95 39.39
C VAL A 38 4.54 48.87 39.68
N HIS A 39 5.44 49.06 38.71
CA HIS A 39 6.17 50.33 38.55
C HIS A 39 6.25 50.75 37.08
N ARG A 40 5.55 51.85 36.77
CA ARG A 40 5.87 52.78 35.68
C ARG A 40 7.17 53.50 36.05
N ILE A 41 8.08 53.68 35.08
CA ILE A 41 9.01 54.80 35.05
C ILE A 41 8.77 55.56 33.74
N ARG A 42 8.47 56.85 33.91
CA ARG A 42 8.34 57.91 32.90
C ARG A 42 9.62 58.77 32.98
N VAL A 43 9.72 59.79 32.10
CA VAL A 43 10.59 61.01 32.14
C VAL A 43 11.74 60.90 31.12
N LEU A 44 12.06 61.83 30.20
CA LEU A 44 11.64 63.17 29.70
C LEU A 44 12.31 63.27 28.29
N GLY A 45 11.87 63.97 27.25
CA GLY A 45 11.27 65.29 27.13
C GLY A 45 12.28 66.31 26.55
N ARG A 46 12.14 66.71 25.27
CA ARG A 46 12.55 67.97 24.58
C ARG A 46 12.73 67.70 23.06
N GLY A 47 12.22 68.47 22.08
CA GLY A 47 11.39 69.66 22.06
C GLY A 47 11.09 70.10 20.60
N ARG A 48 9.92 70.75 20.45
CA ARG A 48 9.52 71.87 19.54
C ARG A 48 9.70 71.82 18.01
N ASN A 49 8.53 72.02 17.35
CA ASN A 49 8.20 72.85 16.16
C ASN A 49 8.80 72.41 14.79
N GLY A 50 8.10 72.36 13.65
CA GLY A 50 6.74 72.70 13.21
C GLY A 50 6.76 72.86 11.66
N ILE A 51 5.63 72.58 10.97
CA ILE A 51 5.31 72.93 9.55
C ILE A 51 6.17 72.18 8.49
N GLY A 52 5.73 71.58 7.38
CA GLY A 52 4.50 71.50 6.59
C GLY A 52 4.91 71.16 5.12
N THR A 53 4.00 70.54 4.36
CA THR A 53 3.92 70.42 2.88
C THR A 53 4.47 69.19 2.12
N ARG A 54 3.52 68.60 1.38
CA ARG A 54 3.52 67.87 0.09
C ARG A 54 4.86 67.64 -0.63
N GLY A 55 5.12 66.37 -0.97
CA GLY A 55 6.01 65.97 -2.06
C GLY A 55 6.22 64.46 -2.07
N GLY A 56 5.65 63.74 -3.05
CA GLY A 56 5.90 62.30 -3.15
C GLY A 56 4.95 61.47 -4.02
N LEU A 57 4.00 62.07 -4.73
CA LEU A 57 3.14 61.36 -5.70
C LEU A 57 3.79 61.19 -7.10
N LEU A 58 5.08 61.54 -7.25
CA LEU A 58 5.78 61.51 -8.55
C LEU A 58 6.76 60.34 -8.73
N ALA A 59 7.00 59.51 -7.70
CA ALA A 59 7.96 58.40 -7.79
C ALA A 59 7.35 57.10 -8.35
N HIS A 60 6.01 56.98 -8.40
CA HIS A 60 5.33 55.75 -8.83
C HIS A 60 5.20 55.60 -10.35
N LEU A 61 5.40 56.66 -11.14
CA LEU A 61 5.16 56.64 -12.59
C LEU A 61 6.42 56.34 -13.43
N THR A 62 7.62 56.49 -12.88
CA THR A 62 8.88 56.29 -13.63
C THR A 62 9.35 54.82 -13.65
N ILE A 63 8.92 53.99 -12.69
CA ILE A 63 9.36 52.59 -12.57
C ILE A 63 8.59 51.65 -13.53
N VAL A 64 7.38 52.01 -13.95
CA VAL A 64 6.53 51.17 -14.81
C VAL A 64 6.97 51.17 -16.29
N VAL A 65 7.77 52.16 -16.73
CA VAL A 65 8.20 52.26 -18.14
C VAL A 65 9.54 51.56 -18.42
N ALA A 66 10.38 51.31 -17.40
CA ALA A 66 11.68 50.67 -17.60
C ALA A 66 11.63 49.13 -17.70
N LEU A 67 10.58 48.48 -17.18
CA LEU A 67 10.47 47.02 -17.16
C LEU A 67 9.84 46.38 -18.41
N ARG A 68 9.46 47.18 -19.42
CA ARG A 68 8.92 46.68 -20.70
C ARG A 68 9.98 46.41 -21.78
N LYS A 69 11.26 46.74 -21.56
CA LYS A 69 12.32 46.63 -22.59
C LYS A 69 13.31 45.46 -22.44
N PHE A 70 13.15 44.58 -21.45
CA PHE A 70 14.05 43.41 -21.27
C PHE A 70 13.31 42.06 -21.37
N ARG A 71 12.38 41.95 -22.33
CA ARG A 71 11.72 40.70 -22.67
C ARG A 71 12.10 40.37 -24.12
N ASN A 72 13.24 39.71 -24.29
CA ASN A 72 13.69 38.92 -25.47
C ASN A 72 15.20 39.11 -25.71
N ARG A 73 16.05 38.25 -25.10
CA ARG A 73 17.29 37.69 -25.68
C ARG A 73 17.94 36.66 -24.72
N PRO A 74 18.62 35.62 -25.24
CA PRO A 74 19.08 34.47 -24.48
C PRO A 74 20.36 34.75 -23.68
N ALA A 75 20.52 34.07 -22.56
CA ALA A 75 21.67 34.15 -21.67
C ALA A 75 22.85 33.32 -22.19
N ALA A 76 23.77 33.98 -22.88
CA ALA A 76 25.17 33.59 -22.95
C ALA A 76 26.00 34.86 -23.18
N ALA A 77 27.12 34.98 -22.45
CA ALA A 77 28.07 36.09 -22.45
C ALA A 77 27.66 37.35 -21.65
N CYS A 78 28.05 37.40 -20.37
CA CYS A 78 28.83 38.54 -19.89
C CYS A 78 29.63 38.13 -18.64
N GLY A 79 30.94 38.25 -18.76
CA GLY A 79 31.92 37.88 -17.75
C GLY A 79 31.97 38.87 -16.59
N ILE A 80 32.42 38.33 -15.46
CA ILE A 80 32.79 39.04 -14.25
C ILE A 80 34.02 39.91 -14.54
N SER A 81 33.90 41.22 -14.47
CA SER A 81 34.95 42.16 -14.00
C SER A 81 34.39 43.58 -14.08
N GLU A 82 34.92 44.47 -13.22
CA GLU A 82 34.57 45.90 -13.13
C GLU A 82 33.33 46.25 -12.31
N LEU A 83 33.52 46.28 -10.99
CA LEU A 83 33.07 47.37 -10.09
C LEU A 83 33.67 47.12 -8.69
N ARG A 84 35.00 47.31 -8.60
CA ARG A 84 35.73 47.45 -7.34
C ARG A 84 36.67 48.63 -7.44
N ALA A 85 36.15 49.83 -7.20
CA ALA A 85 36.95 50.97 -6.75
C ALA A 85 36.03 52.05 -6.18
N GLY A 86 36.30 52.45 -4.93
CA GLY A 86 35.74 53.66 -4.33
C GLY A 86 34.49 53.45 -3.49
N PHE A 87 34.66 53.10 -2.21
CA PHE A 87 34.09 53.81 -1.06
C PHE A 87 34.51 53.06 0.21
N GLN A 88 35.53 53.58 0.88
CA GLN A 88 35.89 53.23 2.25
C GLN A 88 35.08 54.11 3.20
N GLY A 89 34.44 53.50 4.19
CA GLY A 89 33.91 54.18 5.37
C GLY A 89 32.39 54.30 5.45
N SER A 90 31.75 53.30 6.10
CA SER A 90 30.68 53.44 7.11
C SER A 90 29.74 52.21 7.10
N ASP A 91 29.62 51.58 8.26
CA ASP A 91 28.57 50.66 8.72
C ASP A 91 28.12 49.46 7.85
N ARG A 92 28.58 48.26 8.21
CA ARG A 92 28.24 46.98 7.56
C ARG A 92 26.93 46.32 8.04
N GLU A 93 26.13 47.02 8.85
CA GLU A 93 24.91 46.43 9.45
C GLU A 93 23.60 47.02 8.90
N SER A 94 23.64 48.21 8.29
CA SER A 94 22.47 48.86 7.69
C SER A 94 22.18 48.37 6.26
N ASP A 95 23.20 48.04 5.46
CA ASP A 95 23.04 47.61 4.07
C ASP A 95 22.50 46.18 3.89
N ARG A 96 22.70 45.29 4.87
CA ARG A 96 22.10 43.95 4.87
C ARG A 96 20.58 43.97 5.07
N ARG A 97 20.04 45.04 5.66
CA ARG A 97 18.60 45.16 5.94
C ARG A 97 17.82 45.72 4.74
N TRP A 98 18.45 46.51 3.88
CA TRP A 98 17.80 47.09 2.70
C TRP A 98 17.81 46.18 1.47
N TYR A 99 18.83 45.34 1.29
CA TYR A 99 18.84 44.36 0.19
C TYR A 99 17.89 43.16 0.41
N SER A 100 17.36 42.96 1.61
CA SER A 100 16.37 41.92 1.92
C SER A 100 14.91 42.36 1.67
N VAL A 101 14.64 43.65 1.40
CA VAL A 101 13.27 44.19 1.36
C VAL A 101 12.75 44.41 -0.08
N CYS A 102 13.61 44.37 -1.10
CA CYS A 102 13.19 44.63 -2.50
C CYS A 102 13.36 43.46 -3.47
N LEU A 103 13.84 42.30 -3.01
CA LEU A 103 13.61 41.02 -3.70
C LEU A 103 12.61 40.25 -2.87
N GLY A 104 11.32 40.44 -3.20
CA GLY A 104 10.26 39.57 -2.72
C GLY A 104 10.50 38.14 -3.19
N ARG A 105 11.40 37.42 -2.53
CA ARG A 105 11.28 35.98 -2.40
C ARG A 105 9.95 35.81 -1.66
N ARG A 106 8.87 35.58 -2.39
CA ARG A 106 7.73 34.85 -1.81
C ARG A 106 8.39 33.67 -1.09
N LYS A 107 8.30 33.62 0.24
CA LYS A 107 8.43 32.33 0.92
C LYS A 107 7.48 31.43 0.14
N THR A 108 8.02 30.45 -0.56
CA THR A 108 7.21 29.33 -1.01
C THR A 108 6.55 28.82 0.25
N VAL A 109 5.25 29.04 0.39
CA VAL A 109 4.47 28.44 1.46
C VAL A 109 4.66 26.94 1.26
N GLY A 110 5.26 26.26 2.23
CA GLY A 110 5.41 24.82 2.11
C GLY A 110 4.05 24.15 2.23
N MET A 111 3.98 22.92 1.78
CA MET A 111 2.75 22.17 1.63
C MET A 111 2.47 21.43 2.93
N ASN A 112 1.22 21.48 3.41
CA ASN A 112 0.78 20.65 4.52
C ASN A 112 0.16 19.36 3.97
N ILE A 113 0.63 18.22 4.46
CA ILE A 113 0.16 16.91 4.03
C ILE A 113 -0.57 16.22 5.18
N VAL A 114 -1.81 15.83 4.94
CA VAL A 114 -2.60 15.03 5.87
C VAL A 114 -2.81 13.66 5.26
N ILE A 115 -2.20 12.63 5.83
CA ILE A 115 -2.32 11.25 5.36
C ILE A 115 -3.43 10.56 6.15
N LEU A 116 -4.47 10.09 5.45
CA LEU A 116 -5.66 9.49 6.05
C LEU A 116 -5.73 8.00 5.75
N HIS A 117 -5.93 7.21 6.80
CA HIS A 117 -6.23 5.79 6.68
C HIS A 117 -7.07 5.36 7.89
N CYS A 118 -7.88 4.31 7.75
CA CYS A 118 -8.77 3.85 8.83
C CYS A 118 -8.01 3.51 10.13
N HIS A 119 -6.84 2.89 10.01
CA HIS A 119 -5.95 2.56 11.12
C HIS A 119 -4.49 2.43 10.65
N PHE A 120 -3.52 2.60 11.54
CA PHE A 120 -2.10 2.33 11.28
C PHE A 120 -1.60 1.10 12.07
N ARG A 121 -2.33 -0.02 11.98
CA ARG A 121 -1.86 -1.34 12.45
C ARG A 121 -0.84 -1.94 11.49
N ARG A 122 -0.05 -2.92 11.95
CA ARG A 122 0.99 -3.55 11.12
C ARG A 122 0.39 -4.14 9.84
N GLY A 123 0.88 -3.71 8.68
CA GLY A 123 0.37 -4.13 7.37
C GLY A 123 1.00 -3.34 6.23
N GLY A 124 0.67 -3.71 4.99
CA GLY A 124 1.27 -3.13 3.79
C GLY A 124 1.05 -1.63 3.64
N VAL A 125 -0.17 -1.14 3.89
CA VAL A 125 -0.47 0.31 3.78
C VAL A 125 0.32 1.12 4.81
N THR A 126 0.39 0.65 6.06
CA THR A 126 1.18 1.31 7.11
C THR A 126 2.66 1.38 6.72
N GLN A 127 3.25 0.30 6.21
CA GLN A 127 4.63 0.29 5.70
C GLN A 127 4.84 1.35 4.61
N VAL A 128 3.90 1.48 3.67
CA VAL A 128 3.96 2.49 2.60
C VAL A 128 3.91 3.90 3.17
N VAL A 129 3.00 4.16 4.11
CA VAL A 129 2.89 5.46 4.78
C VAL A 129 4.17 5.80 5.54
N GLU A 130 4.78 4.85 6.25
CA GLU A 130 6.07 5.08 6.92
C GLU A 130 7.18 5.44 5.93
N ASN A 131 7.23 4.80 4.78
CA ASN A 131 8.18 5.14 3.72
C ASN A 131 7.91 6.54 3.14
N HIS A 132 6.64 6.91 2.93
CA HIS A 132 6.27 8.27 2.53
C HIS A 132 6.73 9.29 3.57
N VAL A 133 6.43 9.07 4.86
CA VAL A 133 6.87 9.97 5.94
C VAL A 133 8.39 10.07 5.99
N ARG A 134 9.12 8.96 5.84
CA ARG A 134 10.60 8.96 5.85
C ARG A 134 11.17 9.91 4.79
N TRP A 135 10.59 9.92 3.59
CA TRP A 135 11.00 10.83 2.51
C TRP A 135 10.51 12.27 2.74
N LEU A 136 9.20 12.44 2.96
CA LEU A 136 8.56 13.76 3.00
C LEU A 136 9.15 14.68 4.08
N ARG A 137 9.64 14.12 5.19
CA ARG A 137 10.33 14.89 6.24
C ARG A 137 11.64 15.54 5.81
N GLN A 138 12.25 15.04 4.74
CA GLN A 138 13.52 15.54 4.22
C GLN A 138 13.31 16.59 3.12
N ASP A 139 12.08 16.70 2.60
CA ASP A 139 11.77 17.61 1.51
C ASP A 139 11.42 19.01 2.04
N SER A 140 12.19 20.02 1.62
CA SER A 140 12.01 21.39 2.07
C SER A 140 10.72 22.07 1.61
N ASN A 141 9.96 21.44 0.71
CA ASN A 141 8.65 21.93 0.26
C ASN A 141 7.51 21.41 1.15
N ILE A 142 7.78 20.54 2.12
CA ILE A 142 6.79 20.01 3.05
C ILE A 142 6.94 20.70 4.40
N ASP A 143 5.89 21.42 4.82
CA ASP A 143 5.90 22.17 6.08
C ASP A 143 5.45 21.29 7.26
N ARG A 144 4.37 20.52 7.07
CA ARG A 144 3.80 19.64 8.09
C ARG A 144 3.28 18.35 7.50
N ILE A 145 3.40 17.28 8.29
CA ILE A 145 2.81 15.97 8.01
C ILE A 145 1.96 15.58 9.21
N VAL A 146 0.70 15.23 8.96
CA VAL A 146 -0.26 14.77 9.98
C VAL A 146 -0.82 13.43 9.55
N LEU A 147 -0.83 12.45 10.45
CA LEU A 147 -1.49 11.16 10.23
C LEU A 147 -2.86 11.15 10.88
N VAL A 148 -3.90 10.78 10.14
CA VAL A 148 -5.29 10.73 10.63
C VAL A 148 -5.80 9.30 10.57
N SER A 149 -6.35 8.81 11.69
CA SER A 149 -7.05 7.52 11.79
C SER A 149 -8.08 7.55 12.91
N ALA A 150 -8.73 6.42 13.22
CA ALA A 150 -9.56 6.28 14.42
C ALA A 150 -8.78 5.92 15.70
N GLY A 151 -7.46 6.19 15.73
CA GLY A 151 -6.63 6.07 16.93
C GLY A 151 -5.83 4.77 17.05
N ARG A 152 -6.18 3.72 16.30
CA ARG A 152 -5.38 2.48 16.23
C ARG A 152 -4.09 2.71 15.45
N THR A 153 -2.98 2.87 16.15
CA THR A 153 -1.66 3.28 15.61
C THR A 153 -0.49 2.38 16.04
N ASP A 154 -0.81 1.22 16.62
CA ASP A 154 0.15 0.26 17.18
C ASP A 154 1.16 -0.29 16.18
N GLY A 155 0.86 -0.20 14.88
CA GLY A 155 1.74 -0.66 13.80
C GLY A 155 2.78 0.34 13.33
N LEU A 156 2.70 1.62 13.69
CA LEU A 156 3.71 2.61 13.29
C LEU A 156 5.03 2.34 14.01
N GLY A 157 6.15 2.45 13.31
CA GLY A 157 7.48 2.39 13.91
C GLY A 157 7.78 3.59 14.83
N PRO A 158 8.71 3.45 15.79
CA PRO A 158 9.06 4.53 16.72
C PRO A 158 9.52 5.81 16.02
N ALA A 159 10.30 5.67 14.93
CA ALA A 159 10.77 6.80 14.14
C ALA A 159 9.61 7.64 13.60
N THR A 160 8.61 6.99 12.99
CA THR A 160 7.40 7.66 12.47
C THR A 160 6.59 8.29 13.60
N ARG A 161 6.31 7.56 14.70
CA ARG A 161 5.53 8.11 15.82
C ARG A 161 6.15 9.36 16.46
N SER A 162 7.48 9.40 16.55
CA SER A 162 8.19 10.57 17.11
C SER A 162 8.24 11.77 16.15
N ALA A 163 7.95 11.54 14.88
CA ALA A 163 8.26 12.45 13.80
C ALA A 163 7.07 13.27 13.30
N VAL A 164 5.86 12.75 13.46
CA VAL A 164 4.64 13.34 12.88
C VAL A 164 3.53 13.37 13.92
N GLU A 165 2.68 14.39 13.83
CA GLU A 165 1.49 14.50 14.67
C GLU A 165 0.45 13.48 14.21
N THR A 166 -0.17 12.77 15.16
CA THR A 166 -1.26 11.83 14.88
C THR A 166 -2.58 12.39 15.43
N LEU A 167 -3.61 12.49 14.59
CA LEU A 167 -4.95 12.87 14.99
C LEU A 167 -5.88 11.66 14.98
N SER A 168 -6.63 11.49 16.07
CA SER A 168 -7.70 10.50 16.16
C SER A 168 -9.03 11.14 15.83
N VAL A 169 -9.70 10.71 14.76
CA VAL A 169 -11.01 11.20 14.34
C VAL A 169 -12.02 10.05 14.40
N ALA A 170 -13.01 10.18 15.29
CA ALA A 170 -14.04 9.15 15.48
C ALA A 170 -14.88 8.95 14.21
N GLY A 171 -15.16 7.68 13.88
CA GLY A 171 -15.89 7.28 12.67
C GLY A 171 -14.99 6.84 11.52
N PHE A 172 -13.66 7.00 11.62
CA PHE A 172 -12.71 6.63 10.55
C PHE A 172 -12.36 5.14 10.53
N ASP A 173 -12.69 4.37 11.57
CA ASP A 173 -12.33 2.96 11.62
C ASP A 173 -13.22 2.12 10.70
N TYR A 174 -13.05 0.80 10.74
CA TYR A 174 -13.93 -0.13 10.10
C TYR A 174 -15.34 -0.07 10.68
N ASP A 175 -16.33 -0.22 9.80
CA ASP A 175 -17.72 -0.42 10.18
C ASP A 175 -17.80 -1.60 11.17
N GLY A 176 -18.53 -1.39 12.27
CA GLY A 176 -18.72 -2.37 13.34
C GLY A 176 -17.71 -2.29 14.50
N ILE A 177 -16.50 -1.75 14.30
CA ILE A 177 -15.53 -1.55 15.40
C ILE A 177 -15.93 -0.34 16.26
N ASP A 178 -16.31 0.76 15.61
CA ASP A 178 -16.79 1.96 16.31
C ASP A 178 -18.13 1.69 17.05
N ALA A 179 -18.92 0.70 16.59
CA ALA A 179 -20.16 0.28 17.25
C ALA A 179 -19.92 -0.46 18.58
N GLU A 180 -18.79 -1.16 18.72
CA GLU A 180 -18.41 -1.86 19.95
C GLU A 180 -17.75 -0.92 20.98
N THR A 181 -17.17 0.19 20.54
CA THR A 181 -16.37 1.09 21.38
C THR A 181 -17.05 2.40 21.73
N ALA A 182 -18.12 2.78 21.03
CA ALA A 182 -18.87 4.00 21.29
C ALA A 182 -20.22 3.70 21.95
N ASP A 183 -20.49 4.35 23.08
CA ASP A 183 -21.82 4.44 23.72
C ASP A 183 -22.77 5.37 22.91
N VAL A 184 -22.66 5.31 21.59
CA VAL A 184 -23.33 6.16 20.61
C VAL A 184 -23.99 5.23 19.61
N SER A 185 -25.31 5.31 19.48
CA SER A 185 -26.03 4.56 18.44
C SER A 185 -25.41 4.89 17.08
N VAL A 186 -24.79 3.90 16.44
CA VAL A 186 -24.30 4.07 15.06
C VAL A 186 -25.53 4.36 14.21
N VAL A 187 -25.61 5.58 13.69
CA VAL A 187 -26.66 5.93 12.73
C VAL A 187 -26.34 5.13 11.47
N ASP A 188 -27.24 4.22 11.07
CA ASP A 188 -27.04 3.38 9.88
C ASP A 188 -27.06 4.18 8.56
N ASP A 189 -27.48 5.45 8.61
CA ASP A 189 -27.46 6.36 7.48
C ASP A 189 -26.03 6.84 7.16
N VAL A 190 -25.55 6.43 5.99
CA VAL A 190 -24.21 6.73 5.46
C VAL A 190 -24.01 8.24 5.25
N GLY A 191 -25.06 8.96 4.87
CA GLY A 191 -25.03 10.42 4.74
C GLY A 191 -24.77 11.08 6.09
N VAL A 192 -25.55 10.75 7.12
CA VAL A 192 -25.35 11.31 8.46
C VAL A 192 -23.96 10.98 9.01
N ARG A 193 -23.50 9.74 8.84
CA ARG A 193 -22.15 9.33 9.25
C ARG A 193 -21.07 10.11 8.54
N ALA A 194 -21.16 10.26 7.22
CA ALA A 194 -20.20 11.01 6.46
C ALA A 194 -20.18 12.50 6.84
N ASP A 195 -21.31 13.09 7.28
CA ASP A 195 -21.40 14.51 7.64
C ASP A 195 -20.67 14.72 8.97
N ALA A 196 -20.95 13.84 9.93
CA ALA A 196 -20.25 13.83 11.21
C ALA A 196 -18.74 13.61 11.04
N MET A 197 -18.32 12.67 10.20
CA MET A 197 -16.90 12.39 9.93
C MET A 197 -16.19 13.57 9.27
N GLU A 198 -16.79 14.14 8.22
CA GLU A 198 -16.27 15.30 7.51
C GLU A 198 -16.11 16.51 8.44
N SER A 199 -17.15 16.80 9.23
CA SER A 199 -17.15 17.95 10.13
C SER A 199 -16.12 17.79 11.24
N ARG A 200 -16.02 16.61 11.85
CA ARG A 200 -14.99 16.30 12.86
C ARG A 200 -13.58 16.41 12.31
N LEU A 201 -13.34 15.94 11.07
CA LEU A 201 -12.05 16.07 10.43
C LEU A 201 -11.69 17.54 10.25
N ARG A 202 -12.59 18.34 9.65
CA ARG A 202 -12.33 19.78 9.42
C ARG A 202 -12.12 20.56 10.70
N GLU A 203 -12.93 20.31 11.73
CA GLU A 203 -12.72 20.93 13.03
C GLU A 203 -11.35 20.57 13.62
N SER A 204 -10.96 19.30 13.53
CA SER A 204 -9.67 18.82 14.03
C SER A 204 -8.50 19.45 13.28
N LEU A 205 -8.58 19.54 11.95
CA LEU A 205 -7.60 20.23 11.10
C LEU A 205 -7.55 21.74 11.42
N GLY A 206 -8.71 22.39 11.56
CA GLY A 206 -8.80 23.81 11.90
C GLY A 206 -8.19 24.15 13.27
N ARG A 207 -8.39 23.27 14.28
CA ARG A 207 -7.78 23.44 15.62
C ARG A 207 -6.26 23.44 15.58
N ILE A 208 -5.65 22.69 14.66
CA ILE A 208 -4.20 22.65 14.47
C ILE A 208 -3.71 23.64 13.40
N GLY A 209 -4.58 24.51 12.90
CA GLY A 209 -4.26 25.59 11.97
C GLY A 209 -4.09 25.15 10.51
N LEU A 210 -4.64 24.00 10.12
CA LEU A 210 -4.62 23.54 8.73
C LEU A 210 -5.92 23.93 8.00
N SER A 211 -5.77 24.41 6.76
CA SER A 211 -6.88 24.88 5.92
C SER A 211 -6.90 24.21 4.55
N ALA A 212 -8.01 24.34 3.82
CA ALA A 212 -8.12 23.77 2.48
C ALA A 212 -7.16 24.43 1.45
N ASP A 213 -6.72 25.66 1.70
CA ASP A 213 -5.91 26.42 0.73
C ASP A 213 -4.48 25.89 0.61
N ASP A 214 -3.93 25.36 1.70
CA ASP A 214 -2.53 24.95 1.84
C ASP A 214 -2.34 23.48 2.25
N THR A 215 -3.44 22.71 2.30
CA THR A 215 -3.43 21.30 2.71
C THR A 215 -3.83 20.36 1.57
N VAL A 216 -3.07 19.28 1.40
CA VAL A 216 -3.46 18.12 0.58
C VAL A 216 -3.85 16.96 1.50
N LEU A 217 -5.04 16.40 1.27
CA LEU A 217 -5.51 15.19 1.92
C LEU A 217 -5.10 13.97 1.09
N HIS A 218 -4.22 13.12 1.60
CA HIS A 218 -3.78 11.90 0.94
C HIS A 218 -4.45 10.69 1.58
N TRP A 219 -5.49 10.17 0.95
CA TRP A 219 -6.30 9.07 1.48
C TRP A 219 -5.85 7.72 0.93
N HIS A 220 -5.64 6.74 1.81
CA HIS A 220 -5.31 5.37 1.42
C HIS A 220 -6.54 4.46 1.50
N ASN A 221 -6.92 3.81 0.39
CA ASN A 221 -7.99 2.81 0.29
C ASN A 221 -9.39 3.25 0.76
N HIS A 222 -9.81 4.47 0.39
CA HIS A 222 -11.13 4.99 0.75
C HIS A 222 -12.31 4.14 0.24
N SER A 223 -12.18 3.52 -0.95
CA SER A 223 -13.25 2.80 -1.65
C SER A 223 -13.33 1.30 -1.34
N LEU A 224 -12.55 0.79 -0.38
CA LEU A 224 -12.45 -0.66 -0.13
C LEU A 224 -13.69 -1.28 0.52
N GLY A 225 -14.63 -0.49 1.06
CA GLY A 225 -15.83 -0.99 1.75
C GLY A 225 -15.59 -1.51 3.15
N LYS A 226 -14.47 -1.10 3.77
CA LYS A 226 -14.22 -1.32 5.20
C LYS A 226 -14.83 -0.23 6.08
N ASN A 227 -14.87 1.00 5.56
CA ASN A 227 -15.65 2.10 6.08
C ASN A 227 -16.53 2.59 4.92
N THR A 228 -17.81 2.26 4.97
CA THR A 228 -18.75 2.55 3.88
C THR A 228 -19.05 4.04 3.70
N ALA A 229 -18.79 4.88 4.71
CA ALA A 229 -19.00 6.31 4.63
C ALA A 229 -17.82 7.06 3.98
N ALA A 230 -16.62 6.45 3.91
CA ALA A 230 -15.42 7.13 3.42
C ALA A 230 -15.55 7.73 2.00
N PRO A 231 -16.18 7.08 0.99
CA PRO A 231 -16.36 7.70 -0.32
C PRO A 231 -17.21 8.97 -0.28
N ALA A 232 -18.26 9.00 0.53
CA ALA A 232 -19.10 10.19 0.71
C ALA A 232 -18.35 11.32 1.45
N VAL A 233 -17.49 10.99 2.43
CA VAL A 233 -16.63 11.97 3.11
C VAL A 233 -15.67 12.63 2.13
N VAL A 234 -15.05 11.86 1.24
CA VAL A 234 -14.17 12.37 0.18
C VAL A 234 -14.90 13.39 -0.70
N ALA A 235 -16.11 13.07 -1.16
CA ALA A 235 -16.89 13.99 -1.99
C ALA A 235 -17.17 15.32 -1.25
N ARG A 236 -17.61 15.26 0.01
CA ARG A 236 -17.93 16.46 0.81
C ARG A 236 -16.72 17.32 1.13
N LEU A 237 -15.56 16.70 1.40
CA LEU A 237 -14.31 17.44 1.59
C LEU A 237 -13.88 18.19 0.33
N ALA A 238 -14.13 17.62 -0.86
CA ALA A 238 -13.88 18.31 -2.12
C ALA A 238 -14.79 19.53 -2.30
N ASP A 239 -16.07 19.42 -1.92
CA ASP A 239 -17.03 20.54 -1.93
C ASP A 239 -16.62 21.67 -0.98
N HIS A 240 -16.01 21.32 0.17
CA HIS A 240 -15.38 22.27 1.09
C HIS A 240 -14.00 22.76 0.65
N GLY A 241 -13.58 22.32 -0.53
CA GLY A 241 -12.46 22.88 -1.26
C GLY A 241 -11.12 22.25 -0.96
N TYR A 242 -11.06 21.17 -0.17
CA TYR A 242 -9.84 20.41 0.03
C TYR A 242 -9.38 19.74 -1.25
N ARG A 243 -8.06 19.72 -1.45
CA ARG A 243 -7.42 19.00 -2.53
C ARG A 243 -7.01 17.62 -2.05
N GLN A 244 -7.22 16.61 -2.88
CA GLN A 244 -7.16 15.22 -2.43
C GLN A 244 -6.35 14.36 -3.40
N LEU A 245 -5.53 13.47 -2.84
CA LEU A 245 -4.92 12.34 -3.53
C LEU A 245 -5.52 11.05 -2.95
N LEU A 246 -6.27 10.32 -3.76
CA LEU A 246 -6.88 9.05 -3.41
C LEU A 246 -5.99 7.92 -3.91
N HIS A 247 -5.22 7.32 -3.01
CA HIS A 247 -4.26 6.28 -3.33
C HIS A 247 -4.92 4.91 -3.17
N ILE A 248 -5.16 4.26 -4.29
CA ILE A 248 -5.83 2.95 -4.38
C ILE A 248 -4.77 1.86 -4.30
N HIS A 249 -4.83 1.05 -3.25
CA HIS A 249 -4.01 -0.15 -3.05
C HIS A 249 -4.79 -1.43 -3.35
N ASP A 250 -6.11 -1.41 -3.13
CA ASP A 250 -7.02 -2.53 -3.35
C ASP A 250 -8.35 -2.01 -3.90
N PHE A 251 -9.00 -2.84 -4.72
CA PHE A 251 -10.36 -2.62 -5.23
C PHE A 251 -11.35 -3.49 -4.44
N ALA A 252 -12.54 -2.96 -4.13
CA ALA A 252 -13.62 -3.75 -3.53
C ALA A 252 -14.18 -4.79 -4.52
N GLU A 253 -14.06 -4.47 -5.80
CA GLU A 253 -14.43 -5.24 -6.97
C GLU A 253 -13.57 -6.50 -7.14
N ASP A 254 -12.35 -6.51 -6.60
CA ASP A 254 -11.40 -7.61 -6.75
C ASP A 254 -11.70 -8.77 -5.80
N ASN A 255 -12.77 -9.53 -6.10
CA ASN A 255 -13.18 -10.73 -5.40
C ASN A 255 -13.41 -10.53 -3.89
N ARG A 256 -14.07 -9.42 -3.52
CA ARG A 256 -14.49 -9.10 -2.14
C ARG A 256 -16.01 -8.86 -2.07
N PRO A 257 -16.82 -9.88 -2.39
CA PRO A 257 -18.29 -9.74 -2.50
C PRO A 257 -18.93 -9.14 -1.24
N ASP A 258 -18.45 -9.47 -0.04
CA ASP A 258 -18.97 -8.91 1.21
C ASP A 258 -18.71 -7.40 1.34
N ASN A 259 -17.51 -6.95 0.99
CA ASN A 259 -17.16 -5.53 1.04
C ASN A 259 -17.96 -4.75 -0.02
N TYR A 260 -18.05 -5.31 -1.23
CA TYR A 260 -18.78 -4.71 -2.35
C TYR A 260 -20.29 -4.67 -2.09
N GLY A 261 -20.86 -5.72 -1.50
CA GLY A 261 -22.26 -5.78 -1.06
C GLY A 261 -22.62 -4.71 -0.05
N ARG A 262 -21.74 -4.47 0.95
CA ARG A 262 -21.92 -3.37 1.91
C ARG A 262 -21.93 -2.01 1.23
N LEU A 263 -21.06 -1.81 0.23
CA LEU A 263 -21.00 -0.57 -0.53
C LEU A 263 -22.26 -0.34 -1.38
N ILE A 264 -22.82 -1.39 -1.99
CA ILE A 264 -24.10 -1.32 -2.71
C ILE A 264 -25.23 -0.85 -1.79
N ILE A 265 -25.32 -1.45 -0.60
CA ILE A 265 -26.33 -1.10 0.40
C ILE A 265 -26.12 0.34 0.86
N ALA A 266 -24.89 0.68 1.23
CA ALA A 266 -24.50 2.00 1.72
C ALA A 266 -24.77 3.13 0.72
N SER A 267 -24.54 2.89 -0.56
CA SER A 267 -24.69 3.91 -1.61
C SER A 267 -26.13 4.05 -2.10
N GLY A 268 -27.02 3.08 -1.81
CA GLY A 268 -28.35 3.01 -2.41
C GLY A 268 -28.32 2.91 -3.95
N ALA A 269 -27.26 2.34 -4.52
CA ALA A 269 -27.06 2.34 -5.97
C ALA A 269 -28.13 1.52 -6.72
N ASN A 270 -28.60 2.03 -7.87
CA ASN A 270 -29.54 1.29 -8.72
C ASN A 270 -28.83 0.43 -9.77
N GLY A 271 -27.54 0.62 -9.99
CA GLY A 271 -26.72 -0.23 -10.86
C GLY A 271 -25.22 0.07 -10.71
N PRO A 272 -24.34 -0.70 -11.39
CA PRO A 272 -22.89 -0.58 -11.26
C PRO A 272 -22.38 0.84 -11.51
N ALA A 273 -22.91 1.56 -12.51
CA ALA A 273 -22.51 2.93 -12.80
C ALA A 273 -22.83 3.93 -11.66
N ASP A 274 -23.91 3.71 -10.90
CA ASP A 274 -24.22 4.52 -9.72
C ASP A 274 -23.22 4.24 -8.60
N LEU A 275 -22.89 2.97 -8.41
CA LEU A 275 -21.91 2.55 -7.42
C LEU A 275 -20.51 3.07 -7.78
N ASP A 276 -20.09 2.96 -9.03
CA ASP A 276 -18.80 3.49 -9.49
C ASP A 276 -18.69 5.00 -9.23
N ARG A 277 -19.77 5.76 -9.43
CA ARG A 277 -19.81 7.19 -9.10
C ARG A 277 -19.70 7.47 -7.60
N PHE A 278 -20.27 6.60 -6.77
CA PHE A 278 -20.15 6.69 -5.32
C PHE A 278 -18.73 6.34 -4.85
N LEU A 279 -18.14 5.26 -5.37
CA LEU A 279 -16.82 4.76 -4.98
C LEU A 279 -15.68 5.63 -5.50
N TYR A 280 -15.84 6.19 -6.70
CA TYR A 280 -14.83 6.97 -7.39
C TYR A 280 -15.36 8.38 -7.70
N PRO A 281 -15.55 9.24 -6.68
CA PRO A 281 -16.02 10.60 -6.88
C PRO A 281 -15.07 11.39 -7.78
N ARG A 282 -15.63 12.29 -8.58
CA ARG A 282 -14.90 13.08 -9.57
C ARG A 282 -15.00 14.56 -9.23
N GLY A 283 -13.93 15.30 -9.50
CA GLY A 283 -13.91 16.76 -9.36
C GLY A 283 -12.52 17.31 -9.57
N ASP A 284 -12.40 18.61 -9.86
CA ASP A 284 -11.13 19.28 -10.20
C ASP A 284 -10.06 19.16 -9.10
N LYS A 285 -10.49 18.91 -7.86
CA LYS A 285 -9.65 18.81 -6.67
C LYS A 285 -9.34 17.37 -6.24
N ILE A 286 -9.86 16.38 -6.97
CA ILE A 286 -9.68 14.96 -6.64
C ILE A 286 -8.74 14.35 -7.67
N HIS A 287 -7.61 13.85 -7.20
CA HIS A 287 -6.68 13.06 -7.99
C HIS A 287 -6.61 11.64 -7.44
N TYR A 288 -6.27 10.69 -8.29
CA TYR A 288 -6.11 9.28 -7.95
C TYR A 288 -4.66 8.86 -8.16
N ALA A 289 -4.16 8.02 -7.27
CA ALA A 289 -2.91 7.32 -7.43
C ALA A 289 -3.18 5.81 -7.48
N ALA A 290 -2.62 5.15 -8.49
CA ALA A 290 -2.65 3.70 -8.62
C ALA A 290 -1.25 3.10 -8.48
N LEU A 291 -1.17 1.91 -7.89
CA LEU A 291 0.11 1.21 -7.69
C LEU A 291 0.70 0.71 -9.00
N THR A 292 -0.16 0.39 -9.97
CA THR A 292 0.21 -0.17 -11.27
C THR A 292 -0.38 0.65 -12.41
N ARG A 293 0.21 0.57 -13.60
CA ARG A 293 -0.35 1.20 -14.81
C ARG A 293 -1.65 0.55 -15.23
N ALA A 294 -1.81 -0.75 -15.01
CA ALA A 294 -3.07 -1.44 -15.28
C ALA A 294 -4.21 -0.91 -14.40
N ASP A 295 -3.96 -0.72 -13.11
CA ASP A 295 -4.93 -0.09 -12.20
C ASP A 295 -5.20 1.37 -12.57
N ALA A 296 -4.18 2.13 -12.99
CA ALA A 296 -4.36 3.49 -13.50
C ALA A 296 -5.26 3.51 -14.74
N SER A 297 -5.14 2.52 -15.62
CA SER A 297 -6.00 2.38 -16.80
C SER A 297 -7.45 2.09 -16.42
N VAL A 298 -7.70 1.30 -15.37
CA VAL A 298 -9.07 1.08 -14.86
C VAL A 298 -9.65 2.40 -14.35
N ILE A 299 -8.91 3.13 -13.52
CA ILE A 299 -9.33 4.43 -12.98
C ILE A 299 -9.65 5.41 -14.12
N ALA A 300 -8.79 5.49 -15.14
CA ALA A 300 -9.05 6.31 -16.33
C ALA A 300 -10.29 5.83 -17.11
N GLY A 301 -10.50 4.52 -17.24
CA GLY A 301 -11.66 3.89 -17.85
C GLY A 301 -12.99 4.21 -17.16
N LEU A 302 -12.95 4.61 -15.87
CA LEU A 302 -14.12 5.12 -15.14
C LEU A 302 -14.44 6.59 -15.45
N GLY A 303 -13.71 7.21 -16.37
CA GLY A 303 -13.91 8.59 -16.80
C GLY A 303 -13.21 9.62 -15.92
N ILE A 304 -12.19 9.22 -15.14
CA ILE A 304 -11.32 10.14 -14.42
C ILE A 304 -10.24 10.65 -15.40
N PRO A 305 -10.07 11.98 -15.54
CA PRO A 305 -9.09 12.56 -16.46
C PRO A 305 -7.67 12.01 -16.23
N THR A 306 -6.92 11.80 -17.31
CA THR A 306 -5.54 11.28 -17.21
C THR A 306 -4.60 12.19 -16.43
N GLN A 307 -4.84 13.51 -16.44
CA GLN A 307 -4.10 14.49 -15.62
C GLN A 307 -4.41 14.37 -14.12
N GLN A 308 -5.51 13.70 -13.77
CA GLN A 308 -5.91 13.39 -12.40
C GLN A 308 -5.59 11.96 -12.00
N THR A 309 -4.99 11.15 -12.87
CA THR A 309 -4.65 9.76 -12.62
C THR A 309 -3.13 9.58 -12.65
N HIS A 310 -2.56 9.23 -11.49
CA HIS A 310 -1.12 9.13 -11.29
C HIS A 310 -0.68 7.68 -11.10
N TRP A 311 0.42 7.29 -11.73
CA TRP A 311 1.11 6.04 -11.41
C TRP A 311 2.09 6.28 -10.25
N LEU A 312 1.74 5.76 -9.08
CA LEU A 312 2.52 5.90 -7.85
C LEU A 312 2.71 4.52 -7.21
N PRO A 313 3.76 3.77 -7.60
CA PRO A 313 4.05 2.46 -7.05
C PRO A 313 4.47 2.55 -5.58
N ASN A 314 4.42 1.42 -4.88
CA ASN A 314 4.99 1.36 -3.53
C ASN A 314 6.52 1.39 -3.60
N SER A 315 7.13 2.02 -2.60
CA SER A 315 8.57 1.92 -2.41
C SER A 315 8.92 0.59 -1.75
N VAL A 316 10.07 0.06 -2.13
CA VAL A 316 10.70 -1.10 -1.49
C VAL A 316 12.04 -0.68 -0.90
N CYS A 317 12.34 -1.24 0.27
CA CYS A 317 13.59 -1.01 0.97
C CYS A 317 13.97 -2.27 1.74
N LEU A 318 15.26 -2.49 1.90
CA LEU A 318 15.73 -3.44 2.91
C LEU A 318 15.62 -2.82 4.30
N PRO A 319 15.54 -3.66 5.35
CA PRO A 319 15.82 -3.21 6.71
C PRO A 319 17.14 -2.44 6.76
N GLU A 320 17.19 -1.36 7.54
CA GLU A 320 18.38 -0.49 7.65
C GLU A 320 19.60 -1.19 8.28
N SER A 321 19.41 -2.36 8.88
CA SER A 321 20.48 -3.23 9.38
C SER A 321 21.12 -4.04 8.24
N ASP A 322 22.45 -4.16 8.25
CA ASP A 322 23.17 -5.08 7.37
C ASP A 322 22.53 -6.48 7.45
N LEU A 323 22.26 -7.07 6.29
CA LEU A 323 21.82 -8.45 6.24
C LEU A 323 22.93 -9.33 6.81
N PRO A 324 22.62 -10.31 7.67
CA PRO A 324 23.61 -11.26 8.15
C PRO A 324 24.21 -12.04 6.97
N SER A 325 25.41 -12.60 7.19
CA SER A 325 25.99 -13.52 6.21
C SER A 325 25.01 -14.67 5.94
N ARG A 326 24.97 -15.14 4.69
CA ARG A 326 24.06 -16.24 4.31
C ARG A 326 24.34 -17.50 5.12
N ASP A 327 25.61 -17.80 5.35
CA ASP A 327 26.04 -19.02 6.06
C ASP A 327 25.64 -18.97 7.54
N ASP A 328 25.82 -17.82 8.21
CA ASP A 328 25.38 -17.65 9.60
C ASP A 328 23.85 -17.70 9.72
N ALA A 329 23.15 -17.04 8.79
CA ALA A 329 21.70 -17.04 8.75
C ALA A 329 21.15 -18.45 8.49
N LEU A 330 21.75 -19.19 7.56
CA LEU A 330 21.38 -20.57 7.26
C LEU A 330 21.67 -21.50 8.45
N ALA A 331 22.82 -21.36 9.12
CA ALA A 331 23.12 -22.13 10.32
C ALA A 331 22.06 -21.92 11.42
N LYS A 332 21.63 -20.67 11.64
CA LYS A 332 20.56 -20.35 12.59
C LYS A 332 19.21 -20.94 12.17
N VAL A 333 18.82 -20.79 10.90
CA VAL A 333 17.58 -21.36 10.36
C VAL A 333 17.58 -22.88 10.48
N THR A 334 18.67 -23.54 10.10
CA THR A 334 18.84 -24.99 10.20
C THR A 334 18.72 -25.47 11.64
N ALA A 335 19.35 -24.79 12.60
CA ALA A 335 19.25 -25.12 14.01
C ALA A 335 17.82 -24.93 14.56
N ALA A 336 17.24 -23.75 14.34
CA ALA A 336 15.89 -23.38 14.80
C ALA A 336 14.80 -24.31 14.26
N MET A 337 14.86 -24.60 12.96
CA MET A 337 13.87 -25.42 12.26
C MET A 337 14.20 -26.92 12.31
N LYS A 338 15.29 -27.31 12.98
CA LYS A 338 15.78 -28.70 13.13
C LYS A 338 15.97 -29.40 11.78
N LEU A 339 16.57 -28.69 10.82
CA LEU A 339 16.84 -29.21 9.49
C LEU A 339 18.14 -30.04 9.49
N PRO A 340 18.32 -30.96 8.53
CA PRO A 340 19.60 -31.62 8.30
C PRO A 340 20.74 -30.63 8.06
N ALA A 341 21.97 -31.02 8.38
CA ALA A 341 23.15 -30.16 8.23
C ALA A 341 23.44 -29.75 6.77
N ASP A 342 23.01 -30.56 5.80
CA ASP A 342 23.14 -30.31 4.36
C ASP A 342 21.90 -29.63 3.75
N ALA A 343 20.97 -29.14 4.59
CA ALA A 343 19.74 -28.52 4.13
C ALA A 343 19.98 -27.25 3.33
N ARG A 344 19.20 -27.10 2.26
CA ARG A 344 19.06 -25.86 1.48
C ARG A 344 17.75 -25.20 1.83
N TRP A 345 17.71 -23.88 1.80
CA TRP A 345 16.55 -23.11 2.26
C TRP A 345 15.91 -22.30 1.14
N SER A 346 14.59 -22.27 1.11
CA SER A 346 13.80 -21.31 0.34
C SER A 346 12.74 -20.75 1.25
N VAL A 347 12.26 -19.53 0.97
CA VAL A 347 11.22 -18.93 1.79
C VAL A 347 10.15 -18.28 0.93
N TYR A 348 8.91 -18.43 1.36
CA TYR A 348 7.75 -17.69 0.91
C TYR A 348 7.38 -16.66 2.00
N PRO A 349 7.88 -15.42 1.89
CA PRO A 349 7.83 -14.41 2.97
C PRO A 349 6.47 -13.71 3.05
N VAL A 350 5.40 -14.48 3.21
CA VAL A 350 4.04 -13.97 3.31
C VAL A 350 3.29 -14.53 4.51
N ARG A 351 2.19 -13.86 4.85
CA ARG A 351 1.11 -14.44 5.65
C ARG A 351 0.32 -15.42 4.81
N GLY A 352 0.18 -16.66 5.27
CA GLY A 352 -0.49 -17.75 4.55
C GLY A 352 -2.01 -17.62 4.48
N ILE A 353 -2.50 -16.54 3.86
CA ILE A 353 -3.92 -16.31 3.53
C ILE A 353 -4.26 -16.96 2.18
N ARG A 354 -5.54 -17.22 1.94
CA ARG A 354 -6.16 -17.79 0.75
C ARG A 354 -5.60 -17.30 -0.59
N ARG A 355 -5.52 -15.99 -0.81
CA ARG A 355 -4.97 -15.40 -2.06
C ARG A 355 -3.47 -15.66 -2.31
N LYS A 356 -2.75 -16.18 -1.29
CA LYS A 356 -1.35 -16.60 -1.41
C LYS A 356 -1.20 -18.02 -1.95
N ASN A 357 -2.32 -18.76 -2.10
CA ASN A 357 -2.38 -20.10 -2.66
C ASN A 357 -1.33 -21.05 -2.07
N VAL A 358 -1.52 -21.39 -0.79
CA VAL A 358 -0.62 -22.28 -0.05
C VAL A 358 -0.58 -23.68 -0.67
N GLY A 359 -1.68 -24.16 -1.25
CA GLY A 359 -1.72 -25.45 -1.96
C GLY A 359 -0.73 -25.51 -3.11
N GLU A 360 -0.62 -24.44 -3.91
CA GLU A 360 0.36 -24.37 -4.98
C GLU A 360 1.80 -24.29 -4.46
N TRP A 361 2.01 -23.62 -3.32
CA TRP A 361 3.32 -23.61 -2.67
C TRP A 361 3.73 -25.00 -2.17
N LEU A 362 2.79 -25.81 -1.66
CA LEU A 362 3.07 -27.22 -1.33
C LEU A 362 3.48 -28.01 -2.58
N LEU A 363 2.79 -27.80 -3.71
CA LEU A 363 3.14 -28.42 -4.98
C LEU A 363 4.57 -28.06 -5.41
N LEU A 364 4.94 -26.77 -5.39
CA LEU A 364 6.32 -26.35 -5.69
C LEU A 364 7.33 -26.93 -4.69
N SER A 365 6.98 -26.99 -3.40
CA SER A 365 7.83 -27.56 -2.36
C SER A 365 8.14 -29.04 -2.60
N ARG A 366 7.21 -29.81 -3.21
CA ARG A 366 7.47 -31.20 -3.63
C ARG A 366 8.53 -31.30 -4.74
N TRP A 367 8.57 -30.31 -5.63
CA TRP A 367 9.45 -30.30 -6.80
C TRP A 367 10.84 -29.74 -6.52
N LEU A 368 11.03 -29.10 -5.37
CA LEU A 368 12.35 -28.68 -4.92
C LEU A 368 13.32 -29.87 -4.87
N PRO A 369 14.62 -29.65 -5.15
CA PRO A 369 15.64 -30.70 -5.09
C PRO A 369 15.66 -31.46 -3.76
N PRO A 370 16.25 -32.67 -3.72
CA PRO A 370 16.58 -33.34 -2.46
C PRO A 370 17.35 -32.38 -1.53
N HIS A 371 17.14 -32.51 -0.21
CA HIS A 371 17.71 -31.65 0.83
C HIS A 371 17.25 -30.17 0.82
N HIS A 372 16.38 -29.76 -0.11
CA HIS A 372 15.83 -28.40 -0.14
C HIS A 372 14.48 -28.31 0.57
N TYR A 373 14.43 -27.45 1.59
CA TYR A 373 13.25 -27.14 2.40
C TYR A 373 12.67 -25.78 2.03
N SER A 374 11.36 -25.62 2.17
CA SER A 374 10.68 -24.34 1.91
C SER A 374 9.94 -23.86 3.14
N GLY A 375 10.20 -22.63 3.57
CA GLY A 375 9.55 -21.99 4.70
C GLY A 375 8.39 -21.08 4.28
N LEU A 376 7.21 -21.21 4.91
CA LEU A 376 6.13 -20.22 4.87
C LEU A 376 6.14 -19.44 6.18
N THR A 377 6.23 -18.11 6.10
CA THR A 377 6.63 -17.32 7.28
C THR A 377 5.54 -17.12 8.34
N LEU A 378 4.38 -16.60 7.98
CA LEU A 378 3.41 -16.10 8.98
C LEU A 378 2.06 -16.82 8.88
N MET A 379 1.52 -17.22 10.03
CA MET A 379 0.12 -17.63 10.17
C MET A 379 -0.81 -16.41 10.06
N PRO A 380 -2.00 -16.54 9.47
CA PRO A 380 -2.99 -15.47 9.45
C PRO A 380 -3.80 -15.33 10.75
N ASP A 381 -4.34 -14.12 10.97
CA ASP A 381 -5.03 -13.75 12.20
C ASP A 381 -6.56 -14.01 12.15
N THR A 382 -7.18 -13.91 10.98
CA THR A 382 -8.65 -14.04 10.87
C THR A 382 -9.07 -15.52 10.88
N PRO A 383 -10.22 -15.86 11.49
CA PRO A 383 -10.65 -17.26 11.63
C PRO A 383 -10.68 -18.04 10.31
N ILE A 384 -11.28 -17.48 9.26
CA ILE A 384 -11.40 -18.12 7.94
C ILE A 384 -10.03 -18.38 7.29
N GLU A 385 -9.10 -17.43 7.38
CA GLU A 385 -7.77 -17.59 6.81
C GLU A 385 -6.94 -18.59 7.63
N ARG A 386 -7.11 -18.60 8.96
CA ARG A 386 -6.46 -19.55 9.86
C ARG A 386 -6.93 -20.98 9.62
N SER A 387 -8.24 -21.17 9.41
CA SER A 387 -8.85 -22.46 9.05
C SER A 387 -8.23 -23.01 7.75
N SER A 388 -8.15 -22.18 6.70
CA SER A 388 -7.46 -22.53 5.45
C SER A 388 -5.98 -22.89 5.66
N TYR A 389 -5.23 -22.07 6.39
CA TYR A 389 -3.81 -22.30 6.70
C TYR A 389 -3.57 -23.62 7.44
N LEU A 390 -4.35 -23.91 8.48
CA LEU A 390 -4.21 -25.13 9.29
C LEU A 390 -4.51 -26.39 8.49
N ARG A 391 -5.50 -26.35 7.58
CA ARG A 391 -5.77 -27.45 6.66
C ARG A 391 -4.55 -27.76 5.79
N TRP A 392 -3.95 -26.74 5.17
CA TRP A 392 -2.74 -26.92 4.37
C TRP A 392 -1.55 -27.40 5.20
N LYS A 393 -1.38 -26.87 6.41
CA LYS A 393 -0.34 -27.31 7.35
C LYS A 393 -0.48 -28.79 7.73
N SER A 394 -1.71 -29.24 7.98
CA SER A 394 -2.00 -30.65 8.27
C SER A 394 -1.66 -31.54 7.08
N LEU A 395 -2.12 -31.18 5.88
CA LEU A 395 -1.89 -31.96 4.66
C LEU A 395 -0.41 -32.04 4.26
N ALA A 396 0.38 -31.00 4.55
CA ALA A 396 1.77 -30.90 4.14
C ALA A 396 2.65 -32.06 4.63
N ALA A 397 2.34 -32.67 5.78
CA ALA A 397 3.10 -33.82 6.28
C ALA A 397 3.10 -34.99 5.27
N ASP A 398 1.96 -35.22 4.60
CA ASP A 398 1.79 -36.32 3.66
C ASP A 398 2.19 -35.93 2.24
N VAL A 399 1.83 -34.71 1.83
CA VAL A 399 1.97 -34.28 0.43
C VAL A 399 3.19 -33.40 0.19
N ALA A 400 3.89 -32.88 1.18
CA ALA A 400 5.07 -32.04 0.96
C ALA A 400 5.94 -31.98 2.23
N PRO A 401 6.56 -33.10 2.64
CA PRO A 401 7.21 -33.21 3.96
C PRO A 401 8.42 -32.28 4.17
N ARG A 402 8.87 -31.57 3.13
CA ARG A 402 9.94 -30.55 3.21
C ARG A 402 9.40 -29.11 3.33
N SER A 403 8.09 -28.95 3.47
CA SER A 403 7.44 -27.67 3.76
C SER A 403 7.48 -27.38 5.26
N VAL A 404 8.02 -26.22 5.63
CA VAL A 404 8.13 -25.72 7.00
C VAL A 404 7.18 -24.54 7.17
N PHE A 405 6.22 -24.67 8.07
CA PHE A 405 5.28 -23.59 8.40
C PHE A 405 5.79 -22.76 9.58
N ASP A 406 5.27 -21.55 9.71
CA ASP A 406 5.58 -20.62 10.81
C ASP A 406 7.05 -20.18 10.89
N ALA A 407 7.74 -20.19 9.75
CA ALA A 407 9.17 -19.91 9.69
C ALA A 407 9.55 -18.48 10.16
N GLY A 408 8.59 -17.54 10.13
CA GLY A 408 8.76 -16.16 10.56
C GLY A 408 8.40 -15.88 12.02
N HIS A 409 7.87 -16.87 12.75
CA HIS A 409 7.52 -16.74 14.18
C HIS A 409 8.54 -17.39 15.12
N HIS A 410 9.62 -17.96 14.59
CA HIS A 410 10.62 -18.58 15.44
C HIS A 410 11.37 -17.51 16.26
N PRO A 411 11.40 -17.60 17.59
CA PRO A 411 11.98 -16.56 18.44
C PRO A 411 13.49 -16.36 18.22
N GLU A 412 14.17 -17.39 17.70
CA GLU A 412 15.62 -17.37 17.44
C GLU A 412 15.99 -16.93 16.02
N VAL A 413 15.00 -16.71 15.12
CA VAL A 413 15.26 -16.36 13.72
C VAL A 413 14.42 -15.14 13.34
N SER A 414 15.11 -14.04 13.07
CA SER A 414 14.49 -12.81 12.55
C SER A 414 14.02 -12.98 11.11
N PHE A 415 13.18 -12.05 10.65
CA PHE A 415 12.79 -11.98 9.25
C PHE A 415 14.00 -11.77 8.31
N ALA A 416 14.94 -10.91 8.72
CA ALA A 416 16.16 -10.64 7.94
C ALA A 416 17.04 -11.90 7.82
N GLU A 417 17.16 -12.70 8.87
CA GLU A 417 17.87 -13.98 8.84
C GLU A 417 17.16 -15.00 7.94
N ASN A 418 15.83 -15.12 8.01
CA ASN A 418 15.07 -15.99 7.10
C ASN A 418 15.30 -15.63 5.62
N LEU A 419 15.30 -14.32 5.30
CA LEU A 419 15.53 -13.82 3.95
C LEU A 419 16.97 -14.03 3.51
N ALA A 420 17.94 -13.74 4.39
CA ALA A 420 19.35 -13.90 4.13
C ALA A 420 19.75 -15.38 3.96
N ALA A 421 19.13 -16.31 4.70
CA ALA A 421 19.42 -17.74 4.60
C ALA A 421 18.96 -18.37 3.27
N ALA A 422 17.97 -17.77 2.59
CA ALA A 422 17.33 -18.40 1.45
C ALA A 422 18.24 -18.46 0.22
N ASP A 423 18.15 -19.57 -0.53
CA ASP A 423 18.73 -19.73 -1.86
C ASP A 423 17.82 -19.10 -2.93
N LEU A 424 16.52 -19.14 -2.66
CA LEU A 424 15.45 -18.80 -3.58
C LEU A 424 14.24 -18.27 -2.80
N ILE A 425 13.63 -17.20 -3.29
CA ILE A 425 12.33 -16.74 -2.80
C ILE A 425 11.24 -17.29 -3.69
N VAL A 426 10.22 -17.88 -3.08
CA VAL A 426 9.07 -18.47 -3.78
C VAL A 426 7.85 -17.57 -3.56
N SER A 427 7.01 -17.41 -4.58
CA SER A 427 5.67 -16.86 -4.40
C SER A 427 4.66 -17.50 -5.33
N THR A 428 3.62 -18.11 -4.76
CA THR A 428 2.51 -18.73 -5.50
C THR A 428 1.25 -17.88 -5.49
N SER A 429 1.38 -16.59 -5.14
CA SER A 429 0.26 -15.68 -5.02
C SER A 429 -0.54 -15.59 -6.31
N VAL A 430 -1.86 -15.73 -6.20
CA VAL A 430 -2.79 -15.57 -7.33
C VAL A 430 -3.34 -14.14 -7.43
N ALA A 431 -3.09 -13.32 -6.40
CA ALA A 431 -3.43 -11.91 -6.41
C ALA A 431 -2.47 -11.12 -5.50
N GLU A 432 -2.00 -9.99 -5.99
CA GLU A 432 -1.22 -8.98 -5.26
C GLU A 432 -1.72 -7.58 -5.63
N GLY A 433 -1.66 -6.64 -4.68
CA GLY A 433 -1.92 -5.22 -4.96
C GLY A 433 -0.80 -4.64 -5.82
N PHE A 434 0.39 -4.53 -5.24
CA PHE A 434 1.61 -4.13 -5.97
C PHE A 434 2.61 -5.27 -6.17
N GLY A 435 2.76 -6.18 -5.19
CA GLY A 435 3.75 -7.25 -5.26
C GLY A 435 5.13 -6.86 -4.71
N MET A 436 5.22 -6.22 -3.54
CA MET A 436 6.51 -5.92 -2.88
C MET A 436 7.37 -7.19 -2.69
N ALA A 437 6.72 -8.33 -2.44
CA ALA A 437 7.37 -9.64 -2.35
C ALA A 437 8.08 -10.09 -3.64
N PHE A 438 7.81 -9.47 -4.79
CA PHE A 438 8.52 -9.71 -6.05
C PHE A 438 9.78 -8.84 -6.19
N LEU A 439 9.89 -7.75 -5.44
CA LEU A 439 10.97 -6.76 -5.59
C LEU A 439 11.95 -6.75 -4.40
N GLU A 440 11.46 -6.78 -3.17
CA GLU A 440 12.28 -6.74 -1.94
C GLU A 440 13.39 -7.82 -1.90
N PRO A 441 13.14 -9.08 -2.34
CA PRO A 441 14.18 -10.10 -2.40
C PRO A 441 15.44 -9.73 -3.19
N TRP A 442 15.28 -9.05 -4.32
CA TRP A 442 16.41 -8.68 -5.18
C TRP A 442 17.36 -7.71 -4.49
N LEU A 443 16.80 -6.81 -3.67
CA LEU A 443 17.59 -5.93 -2.82
C LEU A 443 18.44 -6.75 -1.83
N ALA A 444 17.89 -7.85 -1.29
CA ALA A 444 18.59 -8.79 -0.42
C ALA A 444 19.53 -9.76 -1.14
N GLY A 445 19.69 -9.63 -2.46
CA GLY A 445 20.49 -10.55 -3.25
C GLY A 445 19.87 -11.93 -3.40
N ARG A 446 18.54 -11.99 -3.48
CA ARG A 446 17.79 -13.23 -3.61
C ARG A 446 16.96 -13.19 -4.87
N GLU A 447 17.13 -14.22 -5.70
CA GLU A 447 16.30 -14.41 -6.88
C GLU A 447 14.89 -14.85 -6.48
N VAL A 448 13.91 -14.52 -7.32
CA VAL A 448 12.50 -14.83 -7.09
C VAL A 448 11.98 -15.78 -8.17
N ILE A 449 11.37 -16.88 -7.73
CA ILE A 449 10.47 -17.69 -8.55
C ILE A 449 9.03 -17.38 -8.14
N ALA A 450 8.18 -17.02 -9.09
CA ALA A 450 6.82 -16.66 -8.76
C ALA A 450 5.81 -16.93 -9.86
N ARG A 451 4.55 -17.12 -9.46
CA ARG A 451 3.44 -17.01 -10.39
C ARG A 451 3.41 -15.59 -10.97
N ARG A 452 3.36 -15.50 -12.29
CA ARG A 452 3.26 -14.24 -13.01
C ARG A 452 1.88 -13.64 -12.78
N LEU A 453 1.87 -12.39 -12.31
CA LEU A 453 0.68 -11.56 -12.19
C LEU A 453 0.85 -10.36 -13.13
N PRO A 454 0.31 -10.41 -14.37
CA PRO A 454 0.57 -9.37 -15.39
C PRO A 454 0.33 -7.95 -14.91
N ALA A 455 -0.75 -7.74 -14.13
CA ALA A 455 -1.10 -6.44 -13.56
C ALA A 455 0.04 -5.75 -12.78
N ALA A 456 0.96 -6.51 -12.18
CA ALA A 456 2.14 -5.98 -11.47
C ALA A 456 3.46 -6.27 -12.21
N ALA A 457 3.62 -7.50 -12.72
CA ALA A 457 4.89 -7.96 -13.29
C ALA A 457 5.25 -7.23 -14.58
N ASP A 458 4.26 -6.82 -15.38
CA ASP A 458 4.49 -6.06 -16.60
C ASP A 458 5.17 -4.73 -16.27
N ASP A 459 4.69 -4.00 -15.26
CA ASP A 459 5.28 -2.72 -14.85
C ASP A 459 6.75 -2.86 -14.46
N PHE A 460 7.11 -3.94 -13.77
CA PHE A 460 8.49 -4.21 -13.37
C PHE A 460 9.37 -4.42 -14.60
N GLN A 461 8.92 -5.22 -15.56
CA GLN A 461 9.66 -5.45 -16.80
C GLN A 461 9.80 -4.19 -17.66
N HIS A 462 8.75 -3.37 -17.75
CA HIS A 462 8.83 -2.08 -18.44
C HIS A 462 9.84 -1.12 -17.79
N THR A 463 10.10 -1.26 -16.49
CA THR A 463 11.17 -0.50 -15.82
C THR A 463 12.57 -1.10 -15.94
N GLY A 464 12.70 -2.27 -16.58
CA GLY A 464 13.96 -2.96 -16.82
C GLY A 464 14.25 -4.14 -15.90
N VAL A 465 13.32 -4.54 -15.02
CA VAL A 465 13.50 -5.72 -14.15
C VAL A 465 13.27 -6.99 -14.96
N SER A 466 14.26 -7.88 -14.99
CA SER A 466 14.15 -9.17 -15.68
C SER A 466 13.62 -10.26 -14.74
N LEU A 467 12.51 -10.90 -15.10
CA LEU A 467 11.79 -11.89 -14.27
C LEU A 467 11.72 -13.27 -14.95
N PRO A 468 12.86 -13.90 -15.32
CA PRO A 468 12.88 -15.08 -16.17
C PRO A 468 12.29 -16.33 -15.52
N LYS A 469 12.32 -16.39 -14.18
CA LYS A 469 11.77 -17.51 -13.40
C LYS A 469 10.28 -17.36 -13.08
N PHE A 470 9.60 -16.33 -13.59
CA PHE A 470 8.16 -16.20 -13.39
C PHE A 470 7.41 -17.16 -14.32
N TYR A 471 6.40 -17.85 -13.79
CA TYR A 471 5.60 -18.83 -14.53
C TYR A 471 4.13 -18.42 -14.59
N ASP A 472 3.46 -18.67 -15.70
CA ASP A 472 2.06 -18.24 -15.89
C ASP A 472 1.06 -19.18 -15.20
N GLN A 473 1.34 -20.48 -15.27
CA GLN A 473 0.45 -21.54 -14.78
C GLN A 473 1.23 -22.80 -14.43
N ILE A 474 0.60 -23.69 -13.66
CA ILE A 474 1.06 -25.06 -13.43
C ILE A 474 0.06 -26.00 -14.09
N ALA A 475 0.45 -26.60 -15.20
CA ALA A 475 -0.42 -27.46 -16.01
C ALA A 475 -0.66 -28.80 -15.30
N ILE A 476 -1.91 -29.09 -14.97
CA ILE A 476 -2.36 -30.35 -14.40
C ILE A 476 -3.05 -31.18 -15.49
N PRO A 477 -2.43 -32.26 -15.97
CA PRO A 477 -3.04 -33.14 -16.97
C PRO A 477 -4.22 -33.91 -16.38
N GLY A 478 -5.20 -34.22 -17.24
CA GLY A 478 -6.36 -35.00 -16.86
C GLY A 478 -7.22 -35.40 -18.07
N ALA A 479 -8.09 -36.40 -17.87
CA ALA A 479 -9.07 -36.77 -18.89
C ALA A 479 -10.04 -35.60 -19.15
N THR A 480 -10.54 -35.47 -20.38
CA THR A 480 -11.40 -34.36 -20.81
C THR A 480 -12.62 -34.16 -19.89
N ASP A 481 -13.28 -35.24 -19.46
CA ASP A 481 -14.45 -35.13 -18.57
C ASP A 481 -14.07 -34.62 -17.16
N TRP A 482 -12.91 -35.02 -16.63
CA TRP A 482 -12.42 -34.52 -15.34
C TRP A 482 -12.04 -33.04 -15.43
N LEU A 483 -11.40 -32.61 -16.52
CA LEU A 483 -11.08 -31.21 -16.78
C LEU A 483 -12.36 -30.36 -16.89
N ARG A 484 -13.37 -30.84 -17.63
CA ARG A 484 -14.68 -30.19 -17.74
C ARG A 484 -15.35 -30.04 -16.37
N GLN A 485 -15.29 -31.08 -15.54
CA GLN A 485 -15.84 -31.05 -14.19
C GLN A 485 -15.13 -30.00 -13.30
N CYS A 486 -13.80 -29.93 -13.33
CA CYS A 486 -13.04 -28.94 -12.56
C CYS A 486 -13.38 -27.49 -12.97
N GLU A 487 -13.56 -27.24 -14.26
CA GLU A 487 -13.97 -25.93 -14.78
C GLU A 487 -15.40 -25.58 -14.34
N GLN A 488 -16.33 -26.55 -14.37
CA GLN A 488 -17.69 -26.36 -13.87
C GLN A 488 -17.70 -26.07 -12.36
N GLU A 489 -16.90 -26.77 -11.57
CA GLU A 489 -16.76 -26.51 -10.13
C GLU A 489 -16.19 -25.11 -9.85
N THR A 490 -15.26 -24.65 -10.69
CA THR A 490 -14.71 -23.29 -10.63
C THR A 490 -15.77 -22.23 -10.94
N ALA A 491 -16.59 -22.47 -11.96
CA ALA A 491 -17.72 -21.61 -12.31
C ALA A 491 -18.75 -21.55 -11.17
N VAL A 492 -19.08 -22.69 -10.57
CA VAL A 492 -19.98 -22.78 -9.42
C VAL A 492 -19.38 -22.04 -8.21
N ALA A 493 -18.08 -22.19 -7.95
CA ALA A 493 -17.41 -21.47 -6.87
C ALA A 493 -17.47 -19.94 -7.06
N MET A 494 -17.28 -19.46 -8.30
CA MET A 494 -17.44 -18.04 -8.64
C MET A 494 -18.87 -17.56 -8.40
N GLN A 495 -19.87 -18.31 -8.90
CA GLN A 495 -21.28 -17.96 -8.71
C GLN A 495 -21.67 -17.95 -7.23
N SER A 496 -21.19 -18.92 -6.46
CA SER A 496 -21.43 -19.04 -5.02
C SER A 496 -20.82 -17.86 -4.25
N ALA A 497 -19.57 -17.48 -4.57
CA ALA A 497 -18.89 -16.35 -3.94
C ALA A 497 -19.68 -15.03 -4.09
N TRP A 498 -20.31 -14.82 -5.25
CA TRP A 498 -21.08 -13.61 -5.55
C TRP A 498 -22.59 -13.74 -5.29
N SER A 499 -23.04 -14.85 -4.70
CA SER A 499 -24.47 -15.15 -4.51
C SER A 499 -25.19 -14.13 -3.62
N GLY A 500 -24.51 -13.59 -2.60
CA GLY A 500 -25.03 -12.55 -1.72
C GLY A 500 -25.10 -11.15 -2.34
N VAL A 501 -24.51 -10.94 -3.52
CA VAL A 501 -24.56 -9.67 -4.26
C VAL A 501 -25.72 -9.73 -5.27
N PRO A 502 -26.53 -8.66 -5.45
CA PRO A 502 -27.61 -8.67 -6.44
C PRO A 502 -27.08 -8.87 -7.86
N ALA A 503 -27.80 -9.64 -8.68
CA ALA A 503 -27.30 -10.13 -9.99
C ALA A 503 -26.76 -9.02 -10.92
N LYS A 504 -27.41 -7.84 -10.95
CA LYS A 504 -27.00 -6.69 -11.77
C LYS A 504 -25.65 -6.06 -11.38
N PHE A 505 -25.11 -6.40 -10.21
CA PHE A 505 -23.83 -5.92 -9.70
C PHE A 505 -22.73 -6.98 -9.76
N ARG A 506 -23.05 -8.21 -10.14
CA ARG A 506 -22.07 -9.30 -10.23
C ARG A 506 -21.18 -9.09 -11.46
N PRO A 507 -19.93 -9.60 -11.45
CA PRO A 507 -19.09 -9.61 -12.64
C PRO A 507 -19.82 -10.24 -13.84
N SER A 508 -19.75 -9.58 -15.00
CA SER A 508 -20.37 -10.07 -16.24
C SER A 508 -19.54 -11.17 -16.93
N ILE A 509 -18.29 -11.35 -16.50
CA ILE A 509 -17.38 -12.34 -17.11
C ILE A 509 -17.91 -13.74 -16.83
N GLN A 510 -18.22 -14.44 -17.91
CA GLN A 510 -18.56 -15.84 -17.84
C GLN A 510 -17.29 -16.70 -17.80
N PRO A 511 -17.32 -17.82 -17.06
CA PRO A 511 -16.28 -18.83 -17.16
C PRO A 511 -16.11 -19.29 -18.61
N ALA A 512 -14.91 -19.78 -18.94
CA ALA A 512 -14.53 -20.18 -20.28
C ALA A 512 -15.61 -21.08 -20.94
N THR A 513 -16.01 -20.76 -22.18
CA THR A 513 -17.10 -21.45 -22.89
C THR A 513 -16.72 -22.90 -23.21
N GLU A 514 -17.71 -23.79 -23.38
CA GLU A 514 -17.48 -25.20 -23.75
C GLU A 514 -16.55 -25.37 -24.95
N SER A 515 -16.64 -24.49 -25.95
CA SER A 515 -15.74 -24.48 -27.12
C SER A 515 -14.27 -24.27 -26.80
N SER A 516 -13.95 -23.52 -25.74
CA SER A 516 -12.58 -23.29 -25.26
C SER A 516 -12.00 -24.48 -24.46
N LEU A 517 -12.86 -25.44 -24.11
CA LEU A 517 -12.54 -26.63 -23.30
C LEU A 517 -12.31 -27.87 -24.16
N MET A 518 -12.81 -27.91 -25.40
CA MET A 518 -12.78 -29.11 -26.25
C MET A 518 -11.37 -29.55 -26.72
N SER A 519 -10.34 -28.73 -26.50
CA SER A 519 -8.96 -29.01 -26.91
C SER A 519 -7.92 -28.92 -25.79
N ARG A 520 -8.35 -28.79 -24.52
CA ARG A 520 -7.42 -28.67 -23.39
C ARG A 520 -7.01 -30.03 -22.85
N GLU A 521 -5.71 -30.27 -22.81
CA GLU A 521 -5.10 -31.48 -22.19
C GLU A 521 -4.76 -31.27 -20.71
N SER A 522 -4.88 -30.03 -20.20
CA SER A 522 -4.58 -29.68 -18.82
C SER A 522 -5.38 -28.48 -18.31
N ILE A 523 -5.39 -28.31 -16.99
CA ILE A 523 -5.93 -27.15 -16.29
C ILE A 523 -4.87 -26.54 -15.37
N ASP A 524 -4.85 -25.22 -15.22
CA ASP A 524 -3.96 -24.56 -14.24
C ASP A 524 -4.33 -24.96 -12.81
N PHE A 525 -3.33 -25.41 -12.03
CA PHE A 525 -3.52 -25.80 -10.63
C PHE A 525 -4.21 -24.71 -9.79
N ALA A 526 -3.88 -23.43 -9.99
CA ALA A 526 -4.51 -22.33 -9.25
C ALA A 526 -6.01 -22.19 -9.54
N ARG A 527 -6.47 -22.64 -10.72
CA ARG A 527 -7.87 -22.61 -11.12
C ARG A 527 -8.68 -23.76 -10.53
N LEU A 528 -8.03 -24.79 -9.98
CA LEU A 528 -8.72 -25.86 -9.27
C LEU A 528 -9.37 -25.34 -7.98
N THR A 529 -10.55 -25.88 -7.65
CA THR A 529 -11.11 -25.75 -6.30
C THR A 529 -10.15 -26.39 -5.29
N VAL A 530 -10.20 -25.95 -4.04
CA VAL A 530 -9.30 -26.49 -3.01
C VAL A 530 -9.45 -28.01 -2.82
N PRO A 531 -10.65 -28.62 -2.84
CA PRO A 531 -10.77 -30.08 -2.84
C PRO A 531 -10.01 -30.75 -4.01
N ARG A 532 -10.06 -30.18 -5.21
CA ARG A 532 -9.32 -30.69 -6.38
C ARG A 532 -7.81 -30.47 -6.28
N GLN A 533 -7.36 -29.36 -5.70
CA GLN A 533 -5.94 -29.17 -5.40
C GLN A 533 -5.43 -30.25 -4.43
N ILE A 534 -6.21 -30.59 -3.40
CA ILE A 534 -5.89 -31.66 -2.44
C ILE A 534 -5.88 -33.03 -3.14
N GLU A 535 -6.87 -33.32 -3.98
CA GLU A 535 -6.93 -34.55 -4.80
C GLU A 535 -5.68 -34.71 -5.65
N VAL A 536 -5.28 -33.67 -6.39
CA VAL A 536 -4.08 -33.68 -7.23
C VAL A 536 -2.83 -33.93 -6.41
N LEU A 537 -2.64 -33.21 -5.30
CA LEU A 537 -1.48 -33.38 -4.42
C LEU A 537 -1.39 -34.81 -3.85
N ARG A 538 -2.52 -35.38 -3.42
CA ARG A 538 -2.59 -36.77 -2.92
C ARG A 538 -2.32 -37.78 -4.04
N ARG A 539 -2.88 -37.57 -5.24
CA ARG A 539 -2.64 -38.45 -6.39
C ARG A 539 -1.18 -38.44 -6.81
N MET A 540 -0.51 -37.28 -6.78
CA MET A 540 0.94 -37.18 -7.03
C MET A 540 1.80 -37.92 -5.99
N VAL A 541 1.25 -38.27 -4.82
CA VAL A 541 1.91 -39.14 -3.82
C VAL A 541 1.62 -40.61 -4.12
N ALA A 542 0.35 -40.94 -4.38
CA ALA A 542 -0.12 -42.32 -4.54
C ALA A 542 0.25 -42.94 -5.91
N ASP A 543 0.37 -42.11 -6.95
CA ASP A 543 0.62 -42.52 -8.33
C ASP A 543 1.87 -41.81 -8.87
N ALA A 544 3.00 -42.52 -8.85
CA ALA A 544 4.27 -42.01 -9.36
C ALA A 544 4.25 -41.76 -10.89
N GLY A 545 3.39 -42.47 -11.64
CA GLY A 545 3.19 -42.24 -13.07
C GLY A 545 2.57 -40.87 -13.32
N TYR A 546 1.45 -40.60 -12.64
CA TYR A 546 0.81 -39.28 -12.67
C TYR A 546 1.75 -38.17 -12.18
N GLY A 547 2.49 -38.40 -11.10
CA GLY A 547 3.49 -37.45 -10.62
C GLY A 547 4.53 -37.07 -11.68
N ARG A 548 5.04 -38.03 -12.45
CA ARG A 548 5.98 -37.79 -13.56
C ARG A 548 5.32 -37.07 -14.73
N GLU A 549 4.07 -37.40 -15.04
CA GLU A 549 3.31 -36.75 -16.11
C GLU A 549 3.12 -35.25 -15.80
N VAL A 550 2.66 -34.91 -14.60
CA VAL A 550 2.53 -33.51 -14.17
C VAL A 550 3.88 -32.78 -14.26
N GLN A 551 4.99 -33.43 -13.85
CA GLN A 551 6.33 -32.85 -13.98
C GLN A 551 6.74 -32.62 -15.44
N HIS A 552 6.40 -33.54 -16.35
CA HIS A 552 6.70 -33.42 -17.77
C HIS A 552 6.00 -32.20 -18.39
N HIS A 553 4.72 -31.99 -18.07
CA HIS A 553 3.97 -30.80 -18.51
C HIS A 553 4.53 -29.48 -17.98
N ASN A 554 5.35 -29.51 -16.92
CA ASN A 554 5.89 -28.32 -16.26
C ASN A 554 7.43 -28.27 -16.26
N GLN A 555 8.09 -28.94 -17.21
CA GLN A 555 9.54 -29.16 -17.20
C GLN A 555 10.36 -27.87 -17.02
N ARG A 556 9.99 -26.79 -17.72
CA ARG A 556 10.68 -25.49 -17.61
C ARG A 556 10.67 -24.92 -16.19
N LEU A 557 9.55 -25.07 -15.48
CA LEU A 557 9.43 -24.63 -14.09
C LEU A 557 10.31 -25.48 -13.16
N LEU A 558 10.37 -26.80 -13.39
CA LEU A 558 11.28 -27.68 -12.67
C LEU A 558 12.75 -27.32 -12.91
N GLU A 559 13.12 -26.95 -14.15
CA GLU A 559 14.46 -26.48 -14.47
C GLU A 559 14.78 -25.17 -13.73
N HIS A 560 13.85 -24.21 -13.67
CA HIS A 560 14.02 -22.98 -12.90
C HIS A 560 14.22 -23.22 -11.39
N LEU A 561 13.48 -24.19 -10.81
CA LEU A 561 13.62 -24.58 -9.39
C LEU A 561 14.97 -25.23 -9.07
N ARG A 562 15.59 -25.89 -10.05
CA ARG A 562 16.88 -26.60 -9.88
C ARG A 562 18.08 -25.72 -10.22
N THR A 563 17.88 -24.69 -11.03
CA THR A 563 18.95 -23.79 -11.47
C THR A 563 19.31 -22.83 -10.34
N PRO A 564 20.60 -22.76 -9.92
CA PRO A 564 21.06 -21.79 -8.94
C PRO A 564 20.73 -20.34 -9.33
N ALA A 565 20.84 -19.42 -8.36
CA ALA A 565 20.67 -18.00 -8.62
C ALA A 565 21.76 -17.49 -9.58
N ASN A 566 21.34 -16.68 -10.56
CA ASN A 566 22.27 -15.97 -11.44
C ASN A 566 22.69 -14.66 -10.74
N GLU A 567 23.94 -14.57 -10.29
CA GLU A 567 24.46 -13.43 -9.53
C GLU A 567 24.45 -12.13 -10.34
N ASP A 568 24.78 -12.18 -11.64
CA ASP A 568 24.75 -11.01 -12.52
C ASP A 568 23.33 -10.48 -12.71
N LEU A 569 22.36 -11.38 -12.89
CA LEU A 569 20.93 -11.04 -12.96
C LEU A 569 20.44 -10.42 -11.65
N VAL A 570 20.85 -11.00 -10.52
CA VAL A 570 20.49 -10.50 -9.19
C VAL A 570 21.04 -9.08 -8.98
N ALA A 571 22.30 -8.82 -9.36
CA ALA A 571 22.90 -7.50 -9.28
C ALA A 571 22.20 -6.49 -10.22
N ALA A 572 21.97 -6.85 -11.48
CA ALA A 572 21.29 -5.98 -12.44
C ALA A 572 19.87 -5.60 -12.00
N ASN A 573 19.09 -6.57 -11.51
CA ASN A 573 17.75 -6.30 -10.98
C ASN A 573 17.80 -5.44 -9.72
N ARG A 574 18.75 -5.69 -8.81
CA ARG A 574 18.94 -4.87 -7.62
C ARG A 574 19.16 -3.40 -7.98
N ASP A 575 20.03 -3.12 -8.94
CA ASP A 575 20.34 -1.75 -9.36
C ASP A 575 19.11 -1.04 -9.94
N VAL A 576 18.37 -1.72 -10.82
CA VAL A 576 17.12 -1.18 -11.38
C VAL A 576 16.10 -0.91 -10.27
N ILE A 577 15.90 -1.84 -9.35
CA ILE A 577 14.92 -1.72 -8.27
C ILE A 577 15.31 -0.59 -7.31
N ALA A 578 16.58 -0.50 -6.90
CA ALA A 578 17.08 0.57 -6.06
C ALA A 578 16.95 1.94 -6.74
N ALA A 579 17.15 2.03 -8.06
CA ALA A 579 16.99 3.27 -8.80
C ALA A 579 15.53 3.67 -8.99
N ARG A 580 14.60 2.72 -9.21
CA ARG A 580 13.23 3.02 -9.67
C ARG A 580 12.16 2.92 -8.59
N TYR A 581 12.38 2.12 -7.56
CA TYR A 581 11.40 1.79 -6.52
C TYR A 581 11.91 2.07 -5.10
N SER A 582 13.03 2.78 -4.93
CA SER A 582 13.48 3.22 -3.61
C SER A 582 12.53 4.26 -2.99
N ILE A 583 12.67 4.44 -1.68
CA ILE A 583 11.95 5.47 -0.91
C ILE A 583 12.16 6.86 -1.53
N GLN A 584 13.38 7.14 -1.98
CA GLN A 584 13.76 8.42 -2.59
C GLN A 584 13.06 8.62 -3.94
N SER A 585 13.16 7.65 -4.85
CA SER A 585 12.57 7.77 -6.19
C SER A 585 11.05 7.82 -6.17
N VAL A 586 10.40 6.99 -5.34
CA VAL A 586 8.93 7.02 -5.17
C VAL A 586 8.50 8.27 -4.41
N GLY A 587 9.25 8.66 -3.38
CA GLY A 587 8.99 9.87 -2.60
C GLY A 587 9.06 11.13 -3.45
N GLN A 588 10.03 11.25 -4.35
CA GLN A 588 10.09 12.37 -5.28
C GLN A 588 8.86 12.43 -6.20
N ARG A 589 8.43 11.28 -6.74
CA ARG A 589 7.18 11.22 -7.53
C ARG A 589 5.97 11.66 -6.71
N LEU A 590 5.89 11.26 -5.44
CA LEU A 590 4.81 11.68 -4.55
C LEU A 590 4.79 13.20 -4.36
N VAL A 591 5.95 13.82 -4.16
CA VAL A 591 6.07 15.28 -4.06
C VAL A 591 5.63 15.96 -5.37
N ASP A 592 6.04 15.42 -6.52
CA ASP A 592 5.64 15.94 -7.83
C ASP A 592 4.11 15.87 -8.02
N VAL A 593 3.49 14.77 -7.56
CA VAL A 593 2.03 14.62 -7.54
C VAL A 593 1.38 15.69 -6.66
N TYR A 594 1.84 15.90 -5.42
CA TYR A 594 1.29 16.96 -4.55
C TYR A 594 1.42 18.35 -5.18
N GLN A 595 2.56 18.63 -5.80
CA GLN A 595 2.76 19.90 -6.51
C GLN A 595 1.80 20.07 -7.68
N SER A 596 1.51 19.00 -8.42
CA SER A 596 0.55 19.00 -9.53
C SER A 596 -0.89 19.28 -9.09
N ILE A 597 -1.24 18.80 -7.89
CA ILE A 597 -2.55 19.00 -7.25
C ILE A 597 -2.68 20.46 -6.78
N LEU A 598 -1.64 21.00 -6.15
CA LEU A 598 -1.65 22.37 -5.62
C LEU A 598 -1.49 23.44 -6.71
N ASN A 599 -0.82 23.14 -7.82
CA ASN A 599 -0.57 24.07 -8.92
C ASN A 599 -1.05 23.54 -10.28
N PRO A 600 -2.38 23.50 -10.53
CA PRO A 600 -2.93 22.98 -11.79
C PRO A 600 -2.37 23.70 -13.03
N ALA A 601 -2.04 25.00 -12.92
CA ALA A 601 -1.48 25.80 -14.01
C ALA A 601 -0.06 25.38 -14.45
N LYS A 602 0.67 24.57 -13.67
CA LYS A 602 1.98 24.03 -14.03
C LYS A 602 1.91 22.71 -14.83
N GLN A 603 0.72 22.18 -15.08
CA GLN A 603 0.51 20.92 -15.82
C GLN A 603 0.88 20.97 -17.32
N MET A 604 1.51 22.06 -17.83
CA MET A 604 1.94 22.19 -19.24
C MET A 604 3.21 21.39 -19.63
N ARG A 605 3.62 20.39 -18.86
CA ARG A 605 4.60 19.41 -19.34
C ARG A 605 4.02 18.00 -19.20
N PRO A 606 3.76 17.28 -20.30
CA PRO A 606 3.33 15.89 -20.21
C PRO A 606 4.46 15.10 -19.56
N ALA A 607 4.24 14.68 -18.32
CA ALA A 607 5.08 13.67 -17.68
C ALA A 607 4.74 12.33 -18.35
N VAL A 608 5.58 11.94 -19.31
CA VAL A 608 5.54 10.68 -20.04
C VAL A 608 4.26 10.50 -20.86
N GLN A 609 4.40 10.53 -22.18
CA GLN A 609 3.35 10.05 -23.08
C GLN A 609 2.88 8.69 -22.56
N ALA A 610 1.60 8.59 -22.23
CA ALA A 610 0.90 7.33 -22.35
C ALA A 610 1.04 6.94 -23.82
N GLU A 611 2.11 6.22 -24.16
CA GLU A 611 2.10 5.40 -25.36
C GLU A 611 0.91 4.47 -25.18
N ALA A 612 -0.04 4.59 -26.10
CA ALA A 612 -1.20 3.74 -26.17
C ALA A 612 -0.70 2.30 -26.38
N VAL A 613 -0.55 1.55 -25.28
CA VAL A 613 -0.24 0.12 -25.33
C VAL A 613 -1.57 -0.60 -25.40
N GLY A 614 -1.99 -0.93 -26.62
CA GLY A 614 -2.97 -1.99 -26.82
C GLY A 614 -2.38 -3.33 -26.34
N PRO A 615 -3.20 -4.24 -25.79
CA PRO A 615 -2.71 -5.53 -25.32
C PRO A 615 -2.20 -6.35 -26.51
N ALA A 616 -0.89 -6.58 -26.57
CA ALA A 616 -0.33 -7.61 -27.44
C ALA A 616 -0.62 -8.98 -26.81
N GLY A 617 -1.77 -9.56 -27.16
CA GLY A 617 -2.18 -10.89 -26.73
C GLY A 617 -3.64 -11.14 -27.09
N THR A 618 -3.86 -11.66 -28.29
CA THR A 618 -5.12 -12.24 -28.83
C THR A 618 -6.39 -11.99 -28.01
N ALA A 619 -6.87 -10.75 -28.04
CA ALA A 619 -8.23 -10.40 -27.67
C ALA A 619 -8.88 -9.80 -28.92
N ASP A 620 -10.00 -10.40 -29.32
CA ASP A 620 -10.85 -9.96 -30.43
C ASP A 620 -11.12 -8.44 -30.32
N PRO A 621 -10.86 -7.62 -31.36
CA PRO A 621 -10.93 -6.16 -31.28
C PRO A 621 -12.37 -5.59 -31.19
N THR A 622 -13.37 -6.41 -30.91
CA THR A 622 -14.78 -6.03 -30.96
C THR A 622 -15.41 -5.65 -29.61
N THR A 623 -14.69 -5.72 -28.49
CA THR A 623 -15.20 -5.25 -27.19
C THR A 623 -14.91 -3.76 -26.94
N ASN A 624 -15.94 -2.97 -27.18
CA ASN A 624 -16.09 -1.55 -26.87
C ASN A 624 -15.74 -1.26 -25.39
N MET A 625 -14.48 -0.89 -25.07
CA MET A 625 -14.06 -0.60 -23.69
C MET A 625 -14.61 0.71 -23.09
N ASN A 626 -15.36 1.50 -23.85
CA ASN A 626 -15.79 2.85 -23.43
C ASN A 626 -17.03 2.93 -22.52
N SER A 627 -17.51 1.83 -21.93
CA SER A 627 -18.60 1.88 -20.92
C SER A 627 -18.68 0.66 -20.00
N SER A 628 -17.56 0.05 -19.63
CA SER A 628 -17.57 -1.11 -18.71
C SER A 628 -17.46 -0.65 -17.25
N SER A 629 -18.21 -1.28 -16.34
CA SER A 629 -18.18 -0.97 -14.91
C SER A 629 -16.83 -1.31 -14.27
N ALA A 630 -16.51 -0.73 -13.12
CA ALA A 630 -15.29 -1.05 -12.39
C ALA A 630 -15.17 -2.56 -12.12
N ILE A 631 -16.29 -3.21 -11.76
CA ILE A 631 -16.31 -4.65 -11.49
C ILE A 631 -15.94 -5.49 -12.70
N ASP A 632 -16.38 -5.11 -13.90
CA ASP A 632 -16.05 -5.84 -15.13
C ASP A 632 -14.60 -5.60 -15.53
N GLN A 633 -14.12 -4.35 -15.50
CA GLN A 633 -12.73 -4.01 -15.84
C GLN A 633 -11.73 -4.72 -14.90
N ILE A 634 -12.01 -4.71 -13.60
CA ILE A 634 -11.18 -5.39 -12.59
C ILE A 634 -11.22 -6.91 -12.77
N SER A 635 -12.38 -7.48 -13.08
CA SER A 635 -12.50 -8.93 -13.29
C SER A 635 -11.74 -9.41 -14.54
N VAL A 636 -11.61 -8.57 -15.57
CA VAL A 636 -10.77 -8.87 -16.75
C VAL A 636 -9.29 -8.84 -16.35
N LEU A 637 -8.89 -7.85 -15.57
CA LEU A 637 -7.49 -7.66 -15.14
C LEU A 637 -7.04 -8.72 -14.12
N ARG A 638 -7.96 -9.15 -13.24
CA ARG A 638 -7.68 -10.03 -12.10
C ARG A 638 -8.63 -11.23 -12.14
N PRO A 639 -8.23 -12.33 -12.79
CA PRO A 639 -9.11 -13.49 -12.95
C PRO A 639 -9.51 -14.11 -11.60
N PHE A 640 -10.67 -14.76 -11.60
CA PHE A 640 -11.16 -15.50 -10.44
C PHE A 640 -10.33 -16.76 -10.19
N TYR A 641 -9.94 -16.96 -8.94
CA TYR A 641 -9.29 -18.18 -8.47
C TYR A 641 -10.07 -18.72 -7.25
N PRO A 642 -10.54 -19.98 -7.27
CA PRO A 642 -11.40 -20.53 -6.20
C PRO A 642 -10.81 -20.41 -4.80
N CYS A 643 -9.49 -20.53 -4.67
CA CYS A 643 -8.81 -20.42 -3.38
C CYS A 643 -9.09 -19.07 -2.68
N ARG A 644 -9.42 -17.99 -3.41
CA ARG A 644 -9.67 -16.65 -2.85
C ARG A 644 -10.96 -16.55 -2.04
N THR A 645 -11.94 -17.40 -2.33
CA THR A 645 -13.32 -17.25 -1.82
C THR A 645 -13.86 -18.50 -1.13
N GLU A 646 -13.04 -19.52 -0.88
CA GLU A 646 -13.48 -20.70 -0.13
C GLU A 646 -13.98 -20.35 1.28
N THR A 647 -15.07 -20.95 1.74
CA THR A 647 -15.79 -20.58 2.97
C THR A 647 -15.74 -21.66 4.04
N GLU A 648 -14.59 -22.32 4.18
CA GLU A 648 -14.39 -23.58 4.91
C GLU A 648 -14.83 -24.81 4.11
N ILE A 649 -14.03 -25.87 4.21
CA ILE A 649 -14.32 -27.19 3.65
C ILE A 649 -14.54 -28.05 4.89
N ASP A 650 -15.75 -28.59 5.03
CA ASP A 650 -16.06 -29.55 6.10
C ASP A 650 -14.96 -30.62 6.14
N GLY A 651 -14.41 -30.81 7.34
CA GLY A 651 -13.18 -31.57 7.61
C GLY A 651 -13.26 -33.06 7.28
#